data_AF-A0A9W6G146-F1
#
_entry.id   AF-A0A9W6G146-F1
#
_cell.length_a   1.000
_cell.length_b   1.000
_cell.length_c   1.000
_cell.angle_alpha   90.00
_cell.angle_beta   90.00
_cell.angle_gamma   90.00
#
_symmetry.space_group_name_H-M   'P 1'
#
loop_
_entity.id
_entity.type
_entity.pdbx_description
1 polymer ?
#
loop_
_entity_poly.entity_id
_entity_poly.type
_entity_poly.pdbx_seq_one_letter_code
_entity_poly.pdbx_strand_id
1 'polypeptide(L)'
;MKPIIAALAAMISATLLTVTIAGASMQCYDCHGTSSIGDYRPVDAAYRNISTGGFRGNHQTHMGTGASSANCALCHGGGVTSYLNSHRNGQVSIAANINNSPATGTYSRGTSFAQSTNPTLGTCATVNCHFEAATPTWGADPALTTCSTCHGAAPADGSHPATSGSGKKHGDYYGLTTSSCAKCHPDHTAEAKPFAHATSAGNRALVVAFITAPNSGFGRYTGNTNYPNYLPSQSPPRNGTCKNLYCHSPGNKASNVDLPNTTATWGGSLTCKGCHKADIASGSVITSGSHQSHVNGMGIGYTQIKCVKCHGATVNSSMTIVNTANHVDKQVTVAFNNTSSAANGSYNGQLAKPATPSTKVPGSATGQCTTVYCHSSGQGDGGTWPPTYQTPTWGTASTGQCGTCHGIQTKHDATGFGYGTPTPMTTGSHTRHLVFQLGTGNVSAERKCAACHSYTLTGYSPNACSSASCHTGMVQKHANYEINVGIPDFYGATATYNTANLTPGAGYSSCSNVYCHSDGKATPTAYATPTWGNAASGSCGTCHGVTAAAPPASTPHVKHVGSASVYLYKCALCHSGKVQVTANSTVAPAFTNLTTHVNKMRDVKFDATSPFGTYTSVTQSCRNVYCHSVGNTNVTAGALPGVYGGKIYTRQTWSGTLSCNGCHGRSTASGMPDYTNGGVGTTANTHPKHVTDYSISCGECHSRTTKNGTTIRTNSPSIHVNTSREVFFNLSSNLSKLGSYDAGQKSCSSVGCHSNGRGTYQVATWGEADDCGYCHPLASLGGAHAKHVDLTQVVMFYTYTANRSTADGYNFGCSTCHPLVNSSHVMGGTIVLDLRPGIANVGTLRAKNRNTITASGPAGTANGGTTADSVSGSVVKCLNIYCHSNGYASNPVYATTPNWYGGTFAGDKCASCHGNSPNSTIAGSPAHYNADFAGPGNAGGHVVGIHYDNIFTGTVGQATPGALGTSSHGNPVTSTSFNCDTCHFATVEARSNDKNVVCVACHNGANLRGDATIANHATHVDGTPTIQFDAIQVRSKAQMKVQMNYTTAFTRVGGYKTSGAYDIAKTPLDTATMWNGATKTCSNVSCHFNKPISWTNTGTAYKCRICHDGM
;
A
#
# COMPACT_ATOMS: atom_id res chain seq x y z
N MET A 1 10.83 65.19 152.12
CA MET A 1 9.49 65.77 152.36
C MET A 1 8.50 64.87 151.64
N LYS A 2 7.51 64.19 152.22
CA LYS A 2 6.87 64.16 153.55
C LYS A 2 6.31 62.71 153.75
N PRO A 3 5.94 62.28 154.98
CA PRO A 3 6.61 61.15 155.65
C PRO A 3 5.66 60.15 156.39
N ILE A 4 6.25 59.37 157.33
CA ILE A 4 5.70 58.70 158.56
C ILE A 4 4.96 57.35 158.28
N ILE A 5 5.18 56.19 158.93
CA ILE A 5 5.31 55.84 160.36
C ILE A 5 6.10 54.53 160.57
N ALA A 6 6.82 54.48 161.69
CA ALA A 6 7.54 53.34 162.26
C ALA A 6 6.70 52.57 163.29
N ALA A 7 6.76 51.23 163.29
CA ALA A 7 7.00 50.36 164.46
C ALA A 7 6.85 48.87 164.10
N LEU A 8 7.71 48.07 164.74
CA LEU A 8 7.66 46.61 164.96
C LEU A 8 8.20 45.66 163.89
N ALA A 9 9.52 45.53 163.92
CA ALA A 9 10.24 44.30 163.63
C ALA A 9 9.92 43.23 164.69
N ALA A 10 9.31 42.11 164.28
CA ALA A 10 9.55 40.75 164.77
C ALA A 10 8.52 39.76 164.18
N MET A 11 9.06 38.73 163.53
CA MET A 11 8.45 37.40 163.29
C MET A 11 7.58 37.13 162.05
N ILE A 12 8.05 36.10 161.31
CA ILE A 12 7.36 35.18 160.37
C ILE A 12 7.38 35.65 158.89
N SER A 13 7.97 34.93 157.90
CA SER A 13 8.50 33.56 157.91
C SER A 13 9.47 33.27 156.75
N ALA A 14 10.63 32.72 157.09
CA ALA A 14 11.25 31.49 156.54
C ALA A 14 11.09 31.17 155.04
N THR A 15 12.17 31.38 154.26
CA THR A 15 12.94 30.38 153.46
C THR A 15 13.68 31.08 152.30
N LEU A 16 14.92 31.50 152.53
CA LEU A 16 15.91 31.71 151.46
C LEU A 16 16.84 30.49 151.44
N LEU A 17 16.57 29.53 150.55
CA LEU A 17 17.51 28.50 150.15
C LEU A 17 18.33 28.99 148.96
N THR A 18 19.64 28.85 149.10
CA THR A 18 20.63 28.88 148.03
C THR A 18 20.39 27.77 147.01
N VAL A 19 20.45 28.09 145.72
CA VAL A 19 20.75 27.11 144.66
C VAL A 19 21.95 27.61 143.89
N THR A 20 23.14 27.16 144.30
CA THR A 20 24.31 27.09 143.43
C THR A 20 24.08 25.91 142.47
N ILE A 21 23.88 26.20 141.19
CA ILE A 21 23.92 25.15 140.16
C ILE A 21 25.40 24.82 139.92
N ALA A 22 25.86 23.66 140.37
CA ALA A 22 27.15 23.12 139.99
C ALA A 22 27.09 22.72 138.50
N GLY A 23 27.90 23.35 137.65
CA GLY A 23 28.14 22.86 136.28
C GLY A 23 29.17 21.73 136.32
N ALA A 24 28.79 20.52 135.87
CA ALA A 24 29.73 19.42 135.67
C ALA A 24 30.75 19.75 134.57
N SER A 25 32.04 19.44 134.78
CA SER A 25 33.09 19.70 133.79
C SER A 25 33.08 18.65 132.67
N MET A 26 32.94 19.09 131.41
CA MET A 26 32.99 18.21 130.23
C MET A 26 34.41 17.66 129.98
N GLN A 27 34.55 16.35 129.69
CA GLN A 27 35.83 15.70 129.39
C GLN A 27 36.00 15.41 127.89
N CYS A 28 37.24 15.28 127.41
CA CYS A 28 37.52 15.09 125.98
C CYS A 28 36.90 13.80 125.42
N TYR A 29 36.88 12.73 126.20
CA TYR A 29 36.32 11.43 125.79
C TYR A 29 34.80 11.45 125.55
N ASP A 30 34.06 12.36 126.19
CA ASP A 30 32.62 12.47 126.02
C ASP A 30 32.26 13.08 124.65
N CYS A 31 33.11 13.96 124.11
CA CYS A 31 32.94 14.55 122.77
C CYS A 31 33.53 13.68 121.64
N HIS A 32 34.43 12.73 121.97
CA HIS A 32 35.00 11.79 121.00
C HIS A 32 34.34 10.42 121.03
N GLY A 33 33.42 10.20 121.98
CA GLY A 33 32.57 9.01 122.06
C GLY A 33 33.30 7.75 122.54
N THR A 34 34.28 7.93 123.42
CA THR A 34 35.02 6.84 124.07
C THR A 34 34.56 6.58 125.52
N SER A 35 33.54 7.30 126.00
CA SER A 35 32.87 7.05 127.28
C SER A 35 31.70 6.08 127.13
N SER A 36 31.54 5.19 128.11
CA SER A 36 30.39 4.27 128.21
C SER A 36 29.18 4.89 128.92
N ILE A 37 29.35 6.07 129.54
CA ILE A 37 28.37 6.69 130.46
C ILE A 37 27.78 7.99 129.87
N GLY A 38 28.39 8.55 128.81
CA GLY A 38 27.89 9.71 128.08
C GLY A 38 28.52 9.85 126.68
N ASP A 39 27.71 10.21 125.68
CA ASP A 39 28.17 10.48 124.30
C ASP A 39 27.57 11.81 123.85
N TYR A 40 28.41 12.84 123.91
CA TYR A 40 28.03 14.19 123.53
C TYR A 40 28.19 14.45 122.03
N ARG A 41 28.61 13.47 121.23
CA ARG A 41 28.63 13.64 119.77
C ARG A 41 27.21 13.87 119.26
N PRO A 42 27.06 14.69 118.20
CA PRO A 42 25.76 14.89 117.59
C PRO A 42 25.09 13.57 117.14
N VAL A 43 23.88 13.32 117.63
CA VAL A 43 23.07 12.13 117.30
C VAL A 43 22.29 12.35 116.02
N ASP A 44 21.93 11.28 115.31
CA ASP A 44 21.12 11.33 114.07
C ASP A 44 19.65 11.62 114.35
N ALA A 45 19.37 12.80 114.90
CA ALA A 45 18.03 13.22 115.25
C ALA A 45 17.89 14.74 115.15
N ALA A 46 16.67 15.20 114.91
CA ALA A 46 16.34 16.62 114.85
C ALA A 46 16.31 17.32 116.22
N TYR A 47 16.65 16.63 117.30
CA TYR A 47 16.62 17.12 118.68
C TYR A 47 17.92 16.79 119.43
N ARG A 48 18.17 17.50 120.54
CA ARG A 48 19.25 17.18 121.49
C ARG A 48 18.82 16.00 122.35
N ASN A 49 19.62 14.95 122.40
CA ASN A 49 19.34 13.81 123.28
C ASN A 49 19.68 14.20 124.73
N ILE A 50 18.65 14.41 125.54
CA ILE A 50 18.83 14.84 126.94
C ILE A 50 19.43 13.71 127.78
N SER A 51 19.16 12.45 127.44
CA SER A 51 19.62 11.28 128.19
C SER A 51 21.10 10.98 128.00
N THR A 52 21.64 11.16 126.79
CA THR A 52 23.08 10.94 126.51
C THR A 52 23.88 12.25 126.52
N GLY A 53 23.18 13.39 126.49
CA GLY A 53 23.73 14.73 126.31
C GLY A 53 24.16 15.09 124.88
N GLY A 54 23.98 14.16 123.92
CA GLY A 54 24.33 14.32 122.51
C GLY A 54 23.60 15.47 121.83
N PHE A 55 24.34 16.31 121.11
CA PHE A 55 23.76 17.46 120.39
C PHE A 55 22.92 17.02 119.18
N ARG A 56 22.10 17.94 118.66
CA ARG A 56 21.43 17.75 117.36
C ARG A 56 22.48 17.67 116.24
N GLY A 57 22.36 16.70 115.33
CA GLY A 57 23.21 16.58 114.13
C GLY A 57 22.91 15.29 113.36
N ASN A 58 23.86 14.78 112.58
CA ASN A 58 23.76 13.48 111.90
C ASN A 58 25.15 12.80 111.79
N HIS A 59 25.94 12.79 112.88
CA HIS A 59 27.29 12.22 112.81
C HIS A 59 27.29 10.69 112.75
N GLN A 60 26.31 9.99 113.31
CA GLN A 60 26.34 8.52 113.39
C GLN A 60 26.13 7.90 111.99
N THR A 61 25.33 8.51 111.11
CA THR A 61 25.20 8.08 109.70
C THR A 61 26.44 8.39 108.86
N HIS A 62 27.26 9.36 109.27
CA HIS A 62 28.46 9.81 108.56
C HIS A 62 29.76 9.26 109.15
N MET A 63 29.67 8.46 110.21
CA MET A 63 30.81 7.87 110.91
C MET A 63 30.59 6.37 111.08
N GLY A 64 31.62 5.57 110.77
CA GLY A 64 31.60 4.15 111.08
C GLY A 64 31.76 3.88 112.58
N THR A 65 31.39 2.67 113.02
CA THR A 65 31.72 2.16 114.36
C THR A 65 33.24 2.17 114.54
N GLY A 66 33.77 3.01 115.44
CA GLY A 66 35.21 3.17 115.67
C GLY A 66 35.92 4.27 114.86
N ALA A 67 35.18 5.30 114.41
CA ALA A 67 35.74 6.43 113.68
C ALA A 67 36.97 7.08 114.37
N SER A 68 38.00 7.34 113.58
CA SER A 68 39.28 7.95 113.99
C SER A 68 39.28 9.46 113.78
N SER A 69 40.32 10.15 114.28
CA SER A 69 40.52 11.60 114.06
C SER A 69 40.60 11.96 112.57
N ALA A 70 41.06 11.05 111.70
CA ALA A 70 41.09 11.23 110.25
C ALA A 70 39.68 11.30 109.63
N ASN A 71 38.71 10.57 110.19
CA ASN A 71 37.32 10.62 109.71
C ASN A 71 36.68 11.98 110.02
N CYS A 72 36.99 12.56 111.17
CA CYS A 72 36.54 13.89 111.56
C CYS A 72 37.18 14.98 110.69
N ALA A 73 38.46 14.81 110.34
CA ALA A 73 39.23 15.77 109.55
C ALA A 73 38.64 16.01 108.14
N LEU A 74 37.89 15.06 107.59
CA LEU A 74 37.21 15.22 106.29
C LEU A 74 36.24 16.41 106.29
N CYS A 75 35.55 16.63 107.41
CA CYS A 75 34.57 17.72 107.56
C CYS A 75 35.14 18.89 108.36
N HIS A 76 36.01 18.64 109.34
CA HIS A 76 36.50 19.67 110.27
C HIS A 76 37.91 20.20 109.96
N GLY A 77 38.61 19.60 109.00
CA GLY A 77 39.95 19.99 108.57
C GLY A 77 41.07 19.54 109.51
N GLY A 78 42.29 20.04 109.28
CA GLY A 78 43.49 19.59 109.99
C GLY A 78 43.48 19.85 111.50
N GLY A 79 42.69 20.82 111.98
CA GLY A 79 42.64 21.22 113.38
C GLY A 79 42.11 20.17 114.37
N VAL A 80 41.46 19.11 113.87
CA VAL A 80 40.90 18.02 114.71
C VAL A 80 41.71 16.73 114.65
N THR A 81 42.84 16.72 113.93
CA THR A 81 43.63 15.50 113.67
C THR A 81 44.35 14.94 114.91
N SER A 82 44.57 15.77 115.93
CA SER A 82 45.38 15.45 117.12
C SER A 82 44.69 15.66 118.47
N TYR A 83 43.38 15.94 118.51
CA TYR A 83 42.57 16.14 119.73
C TYR A 83 43.18 17.09 120.79
N LEU A 84 43.95 18.09 120.36
CA LEU A 84 44.60 19.04 121.27
C LEU A 84 43.56 19.95 121.94
N ASN A 85 43.81 20.36 123.19
CA ASN A 85 42.93 21.27 123.93
C ASN A 85 42.64 22.59 123.20
N SER A 86 43.51 23.00 122.28
CA SER A 86 43.36 24.21 121.46
C SER A 86 42.10 24.25 120.59
N HIS A 87 41.49 23.10 120.26
CA HIS A 87 40.23 23.07 119.49
C HIS A 87 38.97 23.31 120.35
N ARG A 88 39.09 23.34 121.69
CA ARG A 88 38.02 23.72 122.62
C ARG A 88 37.93 25.24 122.81
N ASN A 89 37.88 25.97 121.71
CA ASN A 89 37.87 27.44 121.70
C ASN A 89 36.44 28.04 121.63
N GLY A 90 35.41 27.22 121.84
CA GLY A 90 34.02 27.62 121.75
C GLY A 90 33.50 27.77 120.31
N GLN A 91 34.25 27.34 119.30
CA GLN A 91 33.83 27.34 117.89
C GLN A 91 33.79 25.92 117.30
N VAL A 92 32.95 25.72 116.28
CA VAL A 92 32.93 24.54 115.42
C VAL A 92 33.60 24.92 114.11
N SER A 93 34.81 24.43 113.89
CA SER A 93 35.55 24.64 112.65
C SER A 93 35.19 23.58 111.61
N ILE A 94 34.89 24.01 110.39
CA ILE A 94 34.60 23.18 109.23
C ILE A 94 35.69 23.43 108.17
N ALA A 95 36.12 22.39 107.48
CA ALA A 95 37.09 22.49 106.40
C ALA A 95 36.61 23.45 105.31
N ALA A 96 37.51 24.30 104.81
CA ALA A 96 37.20 25.23 103.73
C ALA A 96 36.80 24.53 102.42
N ASN A 97 37.31 23.33 102.18
CA ASN A 97 36.85 22.41 101.15
C ASN A 97 36.63 21.02 101.76
N ILE A 98 35.37 20.66 102.00
CA ILE A 98 35.00 19.39 102.65
C ILE A 98 35.44 18.21 101.76
N ASN A 99 36.12 17.24 102.37
CA ASN A 99 36.61 15.99 101.73
C ASN A 99 37.42 16.20 100.43
N ASN A 100 38.16 17.32 100.32
CA ASN A 100 38.90 17.68 99.11
C ASN A 100 38.03 17.56 97.84
N SER A 101 36.79 18.03 97.92
CA SER A 101 35.83 17.93 96.82
C SER A 101 36.40 18.60 95.56
N PRO A 102 36.24 18.02 94.36
CA PRO A 102 36.80 18.59 93.14
C PRO A 102 36.26 19.99 92.81
N ALA A 103 34.96 20.22 93.04
CA ALA A 103 34.42 21.56 93.27
C ALA A 103 34.47 21.85 94.76
N THR A 104 34.76 23.11 95.15
CA THR A 104 34.86 23.51 96.56
C THR A 104 33.59 23.14 97.33
N GLY A 105 33.66 22.11 98.16
CA GLY A 105 32.56 21.64 99.00
C GLY A 105 32.42 22.51 100.24
N THR A 106 31.24 23.06 100.46
CA THR A 106 31.00 24.07 101.51
C THR A 106 29.89 23.67 102.46
N TYR A 107 29.93 24.23 103.66
CA TYR A 107 28.85 24.18 104.64
C TYR A 107 28.27 25.58 104.80
N SER A 108 26.94 25.72 104.75
CA SER A 108 26.29 27.03 104.66
C SER A 108 26.46 27.93 105.89
N ARG A 109 26.98 27.41 107.00
CA ARG A 109 27.34 28.20 108.20
C ARG A 109 28.75 28.81 108.12
N GLY A 110 29.50 28.56 107.05
CA GLY A 110 30.90 28.97 106.91
C GLY A 110 31.89 27.99 107.55
N THR A 111 33.16 28.36 107.56
CA THR A 111 34.28 27.52 108.05
C THR A 111 34.48 27.58 109.56
N SER A 112 33.79 28.47 110.26
CA SER A 112 33.76 28.52 111.72
C SER A 112 32.48 29.19 112.23
N PHE A 113 31.85 28.62 113.25
CA PHE A 113 30.69 29.21 113.94
C PHE A 113 30.69 28.86 115.44
N ALA A 114 30.03 29.67 116.27
CA ALA A 114 30.02 29.47 117.72
C ALA A 114 29.32 28.15 118.12
N GLN A 115 29.90 27.43 119.10
CA GLN A 115 29.27 26.30 119.76
C GLN A 115 28.10 26.79 120.62
N SER A 116 26.96 26.09 120.57
CA SER A 116 25.75 26.40 121.33
C SER A 116 25.05 25.11 121.77
N THR A 117 24.30 25.17 122.87
CA THR A 117 23.48 24.04 123.36
C THR A 117 22.30 23.72 122.42
N ASN A 118 21.91 24.67 121.56
CA ASN A 118 20.95 24.47 120.49
C ASN A 118 21.48 25.09 119.18
N PRO A 119 22.37 24.40 118.45
CA PRO A 119 23.03 24.99 117.29
C PRO A 119 22.07 25.12 116.10
N THR A 120 22.09 26.28 115.44
CA THR A 120 21.49 26.45 114.10
C THR A 120 22.40 25.78 113.07
N LEU A 121 21.96 24.65 112.55
CA LEU A 121 22.70 23.84 111.57
C LEU A 121 22.44 24.32 110.14
N GLY A 122 23.39 24.05 109.25
CA GLY A 122 23.37 24.45 107.84
C GLY A 122 23.21 23.26 106.89
N THR A 123 23.39 23.51 105.60
CA THR A 123 23.35 22.54 104.52
C THR A 123 24.76 22.36 103.95
N CYS A 124 25.07 21.17 103.46
CA CYS A 124 26.25 20.94 102.63
C CYS A 124 25.89 21.23 101.18
N ALA A 125 26.79 21.89 100.46
CA ALA A 125 26.67 22.11 99.02
C ALA A 125 27.98 21.70 98.34
N THR A 126 27.88 21.21 97.10
CA THR A 126 29.03 20.90 96.22
C THR A 126 30.02 19.87 96.78
N VAL A 127 29.63 19.10 97.79
CA VAL A 127 30.46 18.04 98.39
C VAL A 127 30.43 16.79 97.52
N ASN A 128 31.59 16.21 97.22
CA ASN A 128 31.74 15.02 96.38
C ASN A 128 31.02 13.77 96.93
N CYS A 129 30.92 13.63 98.25
CA CYS A 129 30.13 12.58 98.89
C CYS A 129 28.64 12.69 98.52
N HIS A 130 28.10 13.90 98.36
CA HIS A 130 26.69 14.12 98.04
C HIS A 130 26.44 14.40 96.55
N PHE A 131 27.31 13.90 95.67
CA PHE A 131 27.20 14.08 94.21
C PHE A 131 27.12 15.55 93.79
N GLU A 132 27.68 16.43 94.61
CA GLU A 132 27.63 17.89 94.45
C GLU A 132 26.21 18.49 94.47
N ALA A 133 25.23 17.72 94.93
CA ALA A 133 23.89 18.20 95.21
C ALA A 133 23.87 18.96 96.54
N ALA A 134 22.94 19.91 96.65
CA ALA A 134 22.64 20.54 97.92
C ALA A 134 21.95 19.51 98.83
N THR A 135 22.45 19.34 100.05
CA THR A 135 21.85 18.45 101.02
C THR A 135 20.69 19.13 101.75
N PRO A 136 19.79 18.36 102.37
CA PRO A 136 18.96 18.85 103.47
C PRO A 136 19.82 19.45 104.60
N THR A 137 19.18 20.21 105.49
CA THR A 137 19.87 20.75 106.68
C THR A 137 20.43 19.62 107.53
N TRP A 138 21.69 19.78 107.98
CA TRP A 138 22.35 18.84 108.87
C TRP A 138 21.53 18.64 110.15
N GLY A 139 21.34 17.38 110.57
CA GLY A 139 20.43 17.02 111.64
C GLY A 139 18.94 17.07 111.29
N ALA A 140 18.59 16.93 110.01
CA ALA A 140 17.26 16.53 109.56
C ALA A 140 17.09 15.00 109.63
N ASP A 141 15.85 14.53 109.74
CA ASP A 141 15.51 13.10 109.82
C ASP A 141 16.03 12.31 108.60
N PRO A 142 16.95 11.35 108.79
CA PRO A 142 17.48 10.52 107.71
C PRO A 142 16.41 9.74 106.93
N ALA A 143 15.28 9.37 107.57
CA ALA A 143 14.21 8.58 106.95
C ALA A 143 13.48 9.33 105.81
N LEU A 144 13.61 10.66 105.75
CA LEU A 144 13.03 11.50 104.70
C LEU A 144 13.92 11.57 103.44
N THR A 145 15.12 10.99 103.47
CA THR A 145 16.03 10.95 102.33
C THR A 145 15.75 9.73 101.46
N THR A 146 15.29 9.94 100.23
CA THR A 146 15.01 8.90 99.23
C THR A 146 15.97 9.00 98.05
N CYS A 147 16.04 8.00 97.17
CA CYS A 147 16.86 8.10 95.96
C CYS A 147 16.49 9.33 95.10
N SER A 148 15.20 9.71 95.06
CA SER A 148 14.72 10.91 94.36
C SER A 148 15.16 12.23 94.97
N THR A 149 15.56 12.26 96.25
CA THR A 149 16.15 13.44 96.90
C THR A 149 17.42 13.88 96.17
N CYS A 150 18.13 12.95 95.52
CA CYS A 150 19.34 13.23 94.75
C CYS A 150 19.19 12.96 93.24
N HIS A 151 18.38 11.96 92.84
CA HIS A 151 18.24 11.49 91.46
C HIS A 151 16.90 11.91 90.81
N GLY A 152 16.58 13.21 90.86
CA GLY A 152 15.27 13.75 90.43
C GLY A 152 15.12 14.09 88.93
N ALA A 153 16.21 14.22 88.17
CA ALA A 153 16.17 14.47 86.73
C ALA A 153 17.36 13.81 86.02
N ALA A 154 17.16 13.40 84.76
CA ALA A 154 18.26 13.02 83.89
C ALA A 154 19.26 14.20 83.78
N PRO A 155 20.57 13.95 83.64
CA PRO A 155 21.53 15.02 83.36
C PRO A 155 21.03 15.87 82.18
N ALA A 156 21.06 17.19 82.32
CA ALA A 156 20.64 18.12 81.28
C ALA A 156 21.67 18.22 80.14
N ASP A 157 22.21 17.08 79.71
CA ASP A 157 23.20 16.96 78.64
C ASP A 157 22.58 16.70 77.26
N GLY A 158 21.24 16.66 77.19
CA GLY A 158 20.47 16.40 75.97
C GLY A 158 20.69 15.00 75.37
N SER A 159 21.48 14.14 76.03
CA SER A 159 21.91 12.83 75.54
C SER A 159 21.29 11.68 76.33
N HIS A 160 20.95 11.93 77.60
CA HIS A 160 20.03 11.07 78.37
C HIS A 160 18.58 11.23 77.90
N PRO A 161 17.62 10.37 78.30
CA PRO A 161 16.22 10.52 77.93
C PRO A 161 15.74 11.97 78.12
N ALA A 162 15.41 12.63 77.02
CA ALA A 162 15.14 14.07 76.96
C ALA A 162 14.01 14.38 75.98
N THR A 163 13.45 15.59 76.01
CA THR A 163 12.42 16.05 75.05
C THR A 163 13.00 16.50 73.71
N SER A 164 14.31 16.76 73.67
CA SER A 164 15.06 17.26 72.52
C SER A 164 16.51 16.74 72.54
N GLY A 165 17.27 16.98 71.48
CA GLY A 165 18.65 16.50 71.35
C GLY A 165 18.74 15.01 70.98
N SER A 166 19.94 14.43 71.14
CA SER A 166 20.25 13.04 70.81
C SER A 166 19.51 12.04 71.71
N GLY A 167 19.18 12.44 72.93
CA GLY A 167 18.39 11.69 73.90
C GLY A 167 16.90 11.63 73.60
N LYS A 168 16.39 12.41 72.64
CA LYS A 168 14.95 12.48 72.33
C LYS A 168 14.34 11.13 72.00
N LYS A 169 15.04 10.30 71.21
CA LYS A 169 14.52 8.98 70.83
C LYS A 169 14.33 8.05 72.04
N HIS A 170 15.24 8.11 73.01
CA HIS A 170 15.10 7.36 74.26
C HIS A 170 13.99 7.94 75.13
N GLY A 171 13.84 9.27 75.17
CA GLY A 171 12.74 9.94 75.89
C GLY A 171 11.37 9.62 75.31
N ASP A 172 11.22 9.65 73.99
CA ASP A 172 9.97 9.31 73.29
C ASP A 172 9.56 7.85 73.52
N TYR A 173 10.52 6.93 73.64
CA TYR A 173 10.25 5.49 73.77
C TYR A 173 10.12 5.01 75.22
N TYR A 174 11.02 5.42 76.11
CA TYR A 174 11.06 4.97 77.51
C TYR A 174 10.43 5.96 78.50
N GLY A 175 10.09 7.17 78.05
CA GLY A 175 9.67 8.27 78.91
C GLY A 175 10.86 9.02 79.53
N LEU A 176 10.53 9.97 80.42
CA LEU A 176 11.49 10.91 81.03
C LEU A 176 11.59 10.77 82.56
N THR A 177 10.89 9.78 83.13
CA THR A 177 10.85 9.55 84.58
C THR A 177 12.04 8.69 85.03
N THR A 178 12.27 8.58 86.34
CA THR A 178 13.36 7.76 86.90
C THR A 178 13.31 6.28 86.46
N SER A 179 12.14 5.76 86.07
CA SER A 179 12.02 4.40 85.50
C SER A 179 12.70 4.22 84.13
N SER A 180 12.94 5.29 83.36
CA SER A 180 13.71 5.21 82.12
C SER A 180 15.20 4.95 82.39
N CYS A 181 15.71 5.40 83.53
CA CYS A 181 17.12 5.23 83.91
C CYS A 181 17.44 3.76 84.16
N ALA A 182 16.52 3.01 84.77
CA ALA A 182 16.64 1.57 85.03
C ALA A 182 16.77 0.72 83.75
N LYS A 183 16.51 1.30 82.56
CA LYS A 183 16.74 0.63 81.28
C LYS A 183 18.22 0.49 80.93
N CYS A 184 19.05 1.37 81.47
CA CYS A 184 20.49 1.46 81.20
C CYS A 184 21.35 1.41 82.46
N HIS A 185 20.79 1.67 83.65
CA HIS A 185 21.50 1.65 84.93
C HIS A 185 20.88 0.60 85.86
N PRO A 186 21.69 -0.13 86.65
CA PRO A 186 21.17 -1.01 87.69
C PRO A 186 20.33 -0.25 88.73
N ASP A 187 19.26 -0.88 89.19
CA ASP A 187 18.44 -0.38 90.30
C ASP A 187 19.02 -0.90 91.64
N HIS A 188 19.39 0.01 92.54
CA HIS A 188 20.05 -0.29 93.81
C HIS A 188 19.10 -0.19 95.03
N THR A 189 17.81 0.03 94.81
CA THR A 189 16.82 0.23 95.90
C THR A 189 16.67 -0.99 96.81
N ALA A 190 16.98 -2.19 96.33
CA ALA A 190 16.87 -3.44 97.08
C ALA A 190 18.14 -3.84 97.88
N GLU A 191 19.20 -3.02 97.88
CA GLU A 191 20.46 -3.34 98.57
C GLU A 191 20.41 -3.04 100.08
N ALA A 192 21.20 -3.74 100.90
CA ALA A 192 21.28 -3.51 102.34
C ALA A 192 21.83 -2.12 102.74
N LYS A 193 22.59 -1.47 101.84
CA LYS A 193 23.08 -0.08 101.99
C LYS A 193 22.80 0.72 100.72
N PRO A 194 21.54 1.17 100.48
CA PRO A 194 21.16 1.84 99.24
C PRO A 194 22.01 3.10 98.95
N PHE A 195 22.45 3.81 99.99
CA PHE A 195 23.20 5.07 99.91
C PHE A 195 24.73 4.94 100.06
N ALA A 196 25.31 3.75 99.83
CA ALA A 196 26.75 3.52 100.06
C ALA A 196 27.69 4.51 99.33
N HIS A 197 27.26 5.07 98.19
CA HIS A 197 28.02 6.11 97.47
C HIS A 197 27.93 7.50 98.10
N ALA A 198 26.86 7.78 98.85
CA ALA A 198 26.60 9.09 99.42
C ALA A 198 27.33 9.29 100.76
N THR A 199 27.56 8.20 101.48
CA THR A 199 28.22 8.19 102.80
C THR A 199 29.74 8.15 102.70
N SER A 200 30.30 7.84 101.53
CA SER A 200 31.74 7.80 101.28
C SER A 200 32.01 7.94 99.79
N ALA A 201 32.69 9.02 99.40
CA ALA A 201 32.98 9.29 97.99
C ALA A 201 33.76 8.13 97.33
N GLY A 202 33.29 7.67 96.17
CA GLY A 202 33.99 6.68 95.33
C GLY A 202 33.79 5.19 95.68
N ASN A 203 33.04 4.84 96.72
CA ASN A 203 32.86 3.43 97.13
C ASN A 203 31.92 2.59 96.23
N ARG A 204 31.10 3.22 95.37
CA ARG A 204 30.30 2.51 94.34
C ARG A 204 30.49 3.19 92.99
N ALA A 205 30.97 2.43 91.99
CA ALA A 205 31.14 2.93 90.63
C ALA A 205 29.78 3.18 89.95
N LEU A 206 29.74 4.13 89.01
CA LEU A 206 28.59 4.27 88.11
C LEU A 206 28.59 3.11 87.10
N VAL A 207 27.47 2.42 86.93
CA VAL A 207 27.37 1.24 86.05
C VAL A 207 26.33 1.47 84.97
N VAL A 208 26.67 1.15 83.72
CA VAL A 208 25.74 1.10 82.59
C VAL A 208 25.58 -0.35 82.15
N ALA A 209 24.39 -0.91 82.33
CA ALA A 209 24.05 -2.30 82.02
C ALA A 209 22.67 -2.40 81.35
N PHE A 210 22.61 -3.06 80.20
CA PHE A 210 21.40 -3.16 79.37
C PHE A 210 20.62 -4.45 79.66
N ILE A 211 20.21 -4.63 80.91
CA ILE A 211 19.56 -5.86 81.42
C ILE A 211 18.07 -5.97 81.06
N THR A 212 17.46 -4.89 80.56
CA THR A 212 16.04 -4.86 80.22
C THR A 212 15.78 -5.26 78.76
N ALA A 213 14.61 -5.85 78.49
CA ALA A 213 14.16 -6.11 77.13
C ALA A 213 14.13 -4.80 76.32
N PRO A 214 14.52 -4.79 75.03
CA PRO A 214 14.76 -5.96 74.18
C PRO A 214 16.18 -6.56 74.24
N ASN A 215 17.09 -5.98 75.03
CA ASN A 215 18.53 -6.32 75.03
C ASN A 215 18.93 -7.40 76.04
N SER A 216 18.17 -7.58 77.12
CA SER A 216 18.26 -8.71 78.07
C SER A 216 19.69 -9.10 78.52
N GLY A 217 20.58 -8.12 78.69
CA GLY A 217 21.93 -8.32 79.23
C GLY A 217 23.08 -8.37 78.21
N PHE A 218 22.82 -8.34 76.90
CA PHE A 218 23.87 -8.49 75.88
C PHE A 218 24.66 -7.20 75.53
N GLY A 219 24.12 -6.03 75.89
CA GLY A 219 24.69 -4.73 75.50
C GLY A 219 25.92 -4.33 76.32
N ARG A 220 26.83 -3.57 75.70
CA ARG A 220 28.02 -3.00 76.39
C ARG A 220 28.19 -1.50 76.11
N TYR A 221 28.56 -0.77 77.15
CA TYR A 221 28.96 0.65 77.10
C TYR A 221 30.47 0.79 77.38
N THR A 222 31.17 1.63 76.63
CA THR A 222 32.64 1.79 76.74
C THR A 222 33.09 3.11 77.37
N GLY A 223 32.18 3.95 77.85
CA GLY A 223 32.55 5.22 78.47
C GLY A 223 33.16 5.05 79.87
N ASN A 224 33.98 6.01 80.29
CA ASN A 224 34.58 6.01 81.62
C ASN A 224 33.53 6.33 82.69
N THR A 225 33.29 5.39 83.60
CA THR A 225 32.35 5.54 84.72
C THR A 225 33.04 5.50 86.10
N ASN A 226 34.37 5.66 86.13
CA ASN A 226 35.15 5.65 87.37
C ASN A 226 35.01 6.97 88.12
N TYR A 227 34.97 6.92 89.45
CA TYR A 227 35.07 8.10 90.31
C TYR A 227 36.44 8.79 90.12
N PRO A 228 36.53 10.14 90.14
CA PRO A 228 35.46 11.13 90.32
C PRO A 228 34.77 11.56 89.01
N ASN A 229 35.07 10.93 87.88
CA ASN A 229 34.71 11.46 86.55
C ASN A 229 33.19 11.65 86.37
N TYR A 230 32.34 10.85 87.00
CA TYR A 230 30.88 11.00 86.84
C TYR A 230 30.27 12.18 87.60
N LEU A 231 31.04 12.91 88.44
CA LEU A 231 30.54 14.05 89.19
C LEU A 231 30.21 15.25 88.26
N PRO A 232 29.18 16.06 88.57
CA PRO A 232 28.79 17.21 87.74
C PRO A 232 29.95 18.18 87.42
N SER A 233 30.78 18.52 88.40
CA SER A 233 31.91 19.46 88.27
C SER A 233 33.00 18.98 87.31
N GLN A 234 33.12 17.66 87.13
CA GLN A 234 34.16 17.09 86.28
C GLN A 234 33.79 17.15 84.80
N SER A 235 32.48 17.28 84.49
CA SER A 235 31.94 17.47 83.14
C SER A 235 32.66 16.67 82.03
N PRO A 236 32.98 15.37 82.21
CA PRO A 236 33.73 14.66 81.19
C PRO A 236 32.86 14.43 79.95
N PRO A 237 33.48 14.35 78.76
CA PRO A 237 32.78 13.91 77.55
C PRO A 237 32.20 12.51 77.77
N ARG A 238 30.86 12.39 77.73
CA ARG A 238 30.15 11.10 77.86
C ARG A 238 30.13 10.35 76.52
N ASN A 239 31.31 10.14 75.92
CA ASN A 239 31.49 9.70 74.53
C ASN A 239 31.59 8.16 74.36
N GLY A 240 31.01 7.38 75.26
CA GLY A 240 31.10 5.92 75.18
C GLY A 240 30.35 5.36 73.97
N THR A 241 30.84 4.23 73.45
CA THR A 241 30.17 3.50 72.36
C THR A 241 29.19 2.48 72.94
N CYS A 242 28.05 2.32 72.26
CA CYS A 242 27.00 1.37 72.62
C CYS A 242 27.01 0.22 71.60
N LYS A 243 27.34 -1.00 72.04
CA LYS A 243 27.47 -2.19 71.18
C LYS A 243 26.54 -3.31 71.59
N ASN A 244 26.21 -4.21 70.64
CA ASN A 244 25.39 -5.40 70.83
C ASN A 244 23.97 -5.10 71.37
N LEU A 245 23.33 -4.07 70.80
CA LEU A 245 21.97 -3.66 71.17
C LEU A 245 21.01 -3.88 70.00
N TYR A 246 19.83 -4.42 70.29
CA TYR A 246 18.80 -4.66 69.28
C TYR A 246 18.31 -3.36 68.63
N CYS A 247 18.01 -2.32 69.42
CA CYS A 247 17.53 -1.04 68.90
C CYS A 247 18.56 -0.31 68.02
N HIS A 248 19.84 -0.69 68.11
CA HIS A 248 20.92 -0.16 67.29
C HIS A 248 21.41 -1.21 66.27
N SER A 249 20.60 -2.21 65.95
CA SER A 249 20.92 -3.22 64.93
C SER A 249 20.16 -2.92 63.63
N PRO A 250 20.54 -3.53 62.49
CA PRO A 250 19.74 -3.47 61.26
C PRO A 250 18.40 -4.21 61.33
N GLY A 251 18.08 -4.93 62.42
CA GLY A 251 16.79 -5.61 62.60
C GLY A 251 16.53 -6.76 61.60
N ASN A 252 17.56 -7.33 61.00
CA ASN A 252 17.49 -8.37 59.96
C ASN A 252 17.42 -9.82 60.50
N LYS A 253 17.56 -10.03 61.82
CA LYS A 253 17.65 -11.33 62.48
C LYS A 253 16.76 -11.38 63.73
N ALA A 254 16.27 -12.56 64.08
CA ALA A 254 15.32 -12.78 65.19
C ALA A 254 15.98 -12.95 66.58
N SER A 255 17.10 -13.67 66.66
CA SER A 255 17.74 -14.05 67.94
C SER A 255 19.22 -13.70 68.08
N ASN A 256 19.82 -13.06 67.06
CA ASN A 256 21.20 -12.57 67.06
C ASN A 256 21.23 -11.13 66.55
N VAL A 257 21.88 -10.19 67.26
CA VAL A 257 21.97 -8.79 66.83
C VAL A 257 23.19 -8.60 65.93
N ASP A 258 22.96 -8.14 64.70
CA ASP A 258 24.06 -7.66 63.85
C ASP A 258 24.48 -6.26 64.29
N LEU A 259 25.76 -5.94 64.10
CA LEU A 259 26.24 -4.59 64.34
C LEU A 259 25.61 -3.62 63.33
N PRO A 260 25.29 -2.38 63.76
CA PRO A 260 24.85 -1.34 62.84
C PRO A 260 25.96 -1.01 61.84
N ASN A 261 25.58 -0.49 60.67
CA ASN A 261 26.53 0.06 59.68
C ASN A 261 27.42 1.17 60.28
N THR A 262 26.95 1.89 61.30
CA THR A 262 27.70 2.90 62.03
C THR A 262 27.58 2.63 63.52
N THR A 263 28.71 2.53 64.21
CA THR A 263 28.72 2.28 65.67
C THR A 263 27.99 3.42 66.38
N ALA A 264 26.98 3.09 67.18
CA ALA A 264 26.25 4.08 67.96
C ALA A 264 27.15 4.63 69.09
N THR A 265 27.29 5.95 69.13
CA THR A 265 27.96 6.67 70.21
C THR A 265 26.92 7.34 71.10
N TRP A 266 27.16 7.34 72.40
CA TRP A 266 26.31 8.07 73.35
C TRP A 266 26.37 9.57 73.04
N GLY A 267 25.20 10.21 73.02
CA GLY A 267 25.05 11.59 72.58
C GLY A 267 25.10 11.81 71.06
N GLY A 268 25.38 10.78 70.26
CA GLY A 268 25.38 10.84 68.79
C GLY A 268 23.99 10.68 68.16
N SER A 269 23.90 10.89 66.84
CA SER A 269 22.69 10.65 66.05
C SER A 269 22.92 9.53 65.04
N LEU A 270 21.95 8.63 64.92
CA LEU A 270 21.94 7.54 63.95
C LEU A 270 20.77 7.72 62.99
N THR A 271 21.08 7.85 61.70
CA THR A 271 20.09 7.86 60.61
C THR A 271 19.78 6.42 60.19
N CYS A 272 18.77 6.21 59.33
CA CYS A 272 18.43 4.88 58.82
C CYS A 272 19.66 4.17 58.24
N LYS A 273 20.47 4.89 57.42
CA LYS A 273 21.74 4.43 56.82
C LYS A 273 22.73 3.90 57.85
N GLY A 274 22.72 4.48 59.05
CA GLY A 274 23.58 4.09 60.17
C GLY A 274 23.22 2.73 60.75
N CYS A 275 21.96 2.29 60.68
CA CYS A 275 21.56 0.95 61.11
C CYS A 275 21.55 -0.03 59.93
N HIS A 276 20.82 0.29 58.87
CA HIS A 276 20.60 -0.54 57.69
C HIS A 276 20.73 0.31 56.41
N LYS A 277 20.88 -0.30 55.23
CA LYS A 277 20.89 0.47 53.97
C LYS A 277 19.57 1.26 53.79
N ALA A 278 19.59 2.38 53.09
CA ALA A 278 18.46 3.31 52.97
C ALA A 278 18.02 3.51 51.51
N ASP A 279 17.38 4.64 51.18
CA ASP A 279 16.99 4.93 49.80
C ASP A 279 18.20 5.39 48.96
N ILE A 280 18.00 5.56 47.66
CA ILE A 280 19.08 5.92 46.74
C ILE A 280 19.65 7.32 47.01
N ALA A 281 18.84 8.26 47.50
CA ALA A 281 19.29 9.61 47.86
C ALA A 281 20.33 9.59 48.99
N SER A 282 20.33 8.55 49.84
CA SER A 282 21.33 8.36 50.90
C SER A 282 22.73 7.96 50.42
N GLY A 283 22.89 7.63 49.13
CA GLY A 283 24.13 7.07 48.55
C GLY A 283 24.46 5.65 49.04
N SER A 284 23.61 5.03 49.87
CA SER A 284 23.76 3.66 50.36
C SER A 284 22.44 2.92 50.23
N VAL A 285 22.07 2.64 48.99
CA VAL A 285 20.77 2.09 48.62
C VAL A 285 20.61 0.64 49.06
N ILE A 286 19.43 0.29 49.58
CA ILE A 286 19.06 -1.09 49.88
C ILE A 286 18.81 -1.88 48.59
N THR A 287 19.61 -2.92 48.38
CA THR A 287 19.61 -3.75 47.15
C THR A 287 19.27 -5.21 47.41
N SER A 288 18.89 -5.57 48.64
CA SER A 288 18.58 -6.95 49.00
C SER A 288 17.23 -7.40 48.42
N GLY A 289 17.23 -8.56 47.76
CA GLY A 289 16.01 -9.14 47.16
C GLY A 289 15.27 -8.15 46.25
N SER A 290 13.95 -8.06 46.41
CA SER A 290 13.09 -7.18 45.60
C SER A 290 13.30 -5.67 45.87
N HIS A 291 14.09 -5.27 46.88
CA HIS A 291 14.42 -3.84 47.04
C HIS A 291 15.24 -3.30 45.87
N GLN A 292 16.06 -4.13 45.22
CA GLN A 292 16.84 -3.73 44.05
C GLN A 292 15.95 -3.20 42.92
N SER A 293 14.80 -3.84 42.69
CA SER A 293 13.86 -3.44 41.65
C SER A 293 12.99 -2.26 42.07
N HIS A 294 12.59 -2.20 43.34
CA HIS A 294 11.66 -1.16 43.82
C HIS A 294 12.35 0.14 44.26
N VAL A 295 13.45 0.06 45.01
CA VAL A 295 14.11 1.23 45.62
C VAL A 295 15.24 1.76 44.75
N ASN A 296 16.08 0.85 44.21
CA ASN A 296 17.21 1.22 43.36
C ASN A 296 16.83 1.38 41.88
N GLY A 297 15.68 0.83 41.47
CA GLY A 297 15.28 0.85 40.06
C GLY A 297 16.34 0.20 39.16
N MET A 298 16.93 -0.92 39.58
CA MET A 298 17.90 -1.71 38.81
C MET A 298 19.12 -0.96 38.22
N GLY A 299 19.43 0.27 38.65
CA GLY A 299 20.56 1.06 38.13
C GLY A 299 20.37 1.65 36.72
N ILE A 300 19.17 1.55 36.13
CA ILE A 300 18.88 2.02 34.76
C ILE A 300 17.77 3.09 34.68
N GLY A 301 17.51 3.80 35.78
CA GLY A 301 16.65 5.00 35.78
C GLY A 301 15.14 4.79 35.95
N TYR A 302 14.69 3.68 36.55
CA TYR A 302 13.27 3.50 36.91
C TYR A 302 12.84 4.44 38.06
N THR A 303 11.53 4.69 38.18
CA THR A 303 10.92 5.42 39.31
C THR A 303 11.21 4.71 40.62
N GLN A 304 11.79 5.45 41.54
CA GLN A 304 12.14 5.00 42.88
C GLN A 304 10.89 4.88 43.74
N ILE A 305 10.56 3.67 44.19
CA ILE A 305 9.49 3.47 45.16
C ILE A 305 10.01 3.83 46.55
N LYS A 306 9.46 4.89 47.14
CA LYS A 306 9.76 5.31 48.52
C LYS A 306 9.24 4.28 49.53
N CYS A 307 9.95 4.15 50.65
CA CYS A 307 9.66 3.15 51.70
C CYS A 307 8.22 3.20 52.21
N VAL A 308 7.64 4.41 52.35
CA VAL A 308 6.24 4.63 52.78
C VAL A 308 5.22 3.86 51.94
N LYS A 309 5.53 3.54 50.68
CA LYS A 309 4.59 2.83 49.81
C LYS A 309 4.33 1.39 50.27
N CYS A 310 5.29 0.78 50.97
CA CYS A 310 5.21 -0.58 51.53
C CYS A 310 5.32 -0.64 53.07
N HIS A 311 5.80 0.43 53.71
CA HIS A 311 5.99 0.54 55.16
C HIS A 311 5.21 1.73 55.74
N GLY A 312 3.99 1.98 55.23
CA GLY A 312 3.17 3.13 55.58
C GLY A 312 2.70 3.17 57.04
N ALA A 313 2.77 2.04 57.76
CA ALA A 313 2.52 1.97 59.20
C ALA A 313 3.73 2.40 60.06
N THR A 314 4.92 2.55 59.46
CA THR A 314 6.19 2.77 60.18
C THR A 314 6.85 4.09 59.81
N VAL A 315 6.85 4.44 58.51
CA VAL A 315 7.54 5.63 57.99
C VAL A 315 6.64 6.49 57.11
N ASN A 316 6.91 7.79 57.05
CA ASN A 316 6.26 8.73 56.12
C ASN A 316 7.06 8.91 54.82
N SER A 317 6.55 9.75 53.90
CA SER A 317 7.18 10.04 52.61
C SER A 317 8.58 10.66 52.71
N SER A 318 8.87 11.35 53.82
CA SER A 318 10.18 11.93 54.12
C SER A 318 11.15 10.93 54.79
N MET A 319 10.80 9.64 54.80
CA MET A 319 11.58 8.57 55.46
C MET A 319 11.83 8.80 56.95
N THR A 320 10.93 9.54 57.60
CA THR A 320 10.93 9.69 59.05
C THR A 320 10.12 8.58 59.68
N ILE A 321 10.63 7.98 60.75
CA ILE A 321 9.89 7.01 61.57
C ILE A 321 8.77 7.78 62.27
N VAL A 322 7.52 7.43 61.96
CA VAL A 322 6.32 8.05 62.57
C VAL A 322 5.70 7.18 63.66
N ASN A 323 6.01 5.88 63.66
CA ASN A 323 5.63 4.96 64.72
C ASN A 323 6.85 4.15 65.14
N THR A 324 7.49 4.59 66.23
CA THR A 324 8.68 3.95 66.79
C THR A 324 8.37 2.55 67.31
N ALA A 325 7.18 2.30 67.86
CA ALA A 325 6.80 0.98 68.37
C ALA A 325 6.86 -0.07 67.26
N ASN A 326 6.31 0.23 66.09
CA ASN A 326 6.35 -0.66 64.91
C ASN A 326 7.75 -0.83 64.27
N HIS A 327 8.74 -0.03 64.68
CA HIS A 327 10.11 -0.10 64.16
C HIS A 327 11.03 -0.94 65.05
N VAL A 328 10.75 -1.02 66.36
CA VAL A 328 11.63 -1.67 67.36
C VAL A 328 10.97 -2.85 68.06
N ASP A 329 9.90 -3.41 67.48
CA ASP A 329 9.10 -4.53 68.03
C ASP A 329 9.61 -5.94 67.68
N LYS A 330 10.78 -6.07 67.03
CA LYS A 330 11.31 -7.34 66.51
C LYS A 330 10.50 -7.94 65.35
N GLN A 331 9.69 -7.14 64.66
CA GLN A 331 8.93 -7.57 63.47
C GLN A 331 9.31 -6.76 62.23
N VAL A 332 9.10 -7.35 61.05
CA VAL A 332 9.07 -6.63 59.78
C VAL A 332 7.62 -6.30 59.46
N THR A 333 7.29 -5.01 59.52
CA THR A 333 5.93 -4.49 59.33
C THR A 333 5.73 -4.04 57.89
N VAL A 334 4.86 -4.72 57.14
CA VAL A 334 4.47 -4.39 55.77
C VAL A 334 3.05 -3.81 55.79
N ALA A 335 2.91 -2.59 55.29
CA ALA A 335 1.65 -1.89 55.14
C ALA A 335 1.71 -1.01 53.90
N PHE A 336 0.89 -1.33 52.90
CA PHE A 336 0.78 -0.53 51.70
C PHE A 336 0.07 0.79 52.00
N ASN A 337 0.56 1.88 51.41
CA ASN A 337 -0.07 3.18 51.61
C ASN A 337 -1.45 3.24 50.93
N ASN A 338 -2.50 3.55 51.71
CA ASN A 338 -3.90 3.61 51.29
C ASN A 338 -4.21 4.73 50.27
N THR A 339 -3.32 5.68 50.03
CA THR A 339 -3.53 6.78 49.06
C THR A 339 -2.84 6.53 47.72
N SER A 340 -2.41 5.30 47.44
CA SER A 340 -1.58 4.98 46.28
C SER A 340 -2.13 3.80 45.47
N SER A 341 -1.50 3.52 44.33
CA SER A 341 -1.75 2.32 43.52
C SER A 341 -1.60 0.99 44.29
N ALA A 342 -1.01 0.98 45.48
CA ALA A 342 -0.94 -0.22 46.32
C ALA A 342 -2.11 -0.33 47.33
N ALA A 343 -3.11 0.56 47.25
CA ALA A 343 -4.29 0.53 48.11
C ALA A 343 -5.02 -0.82 47.98
N ASN A 344 -5.37 -1.42 49.12
CA ASN A 344 -5.92 -2.77 49.22
C ASN A 344 -4.99 -3.91 48.74
N GLY A 345 -3.68 -3.66 48.69
CA GLY A 345 -2.69 -4.71 48.50
C GLY A 345 -2.66 -5.69 49.67
N SER A 346 -2.50 -6.96 49.35
CA SER A 346 -2.31 -8.04 50.33
C SER A 346 -0.86 -8.54 50.32
N TYR A 347 -0.36 -8.87 51.50
CA TYR A 347 0.92 -9.54 51.71
C TYR A 347 0.66 -10.85 52.47
N ASN A 348 1.09 -11.97 51.87
CA ASN A 348 0.91 -13.32 52.39
C ASN A 348 -0.55 -13.67 52.74
N GLY A 349 -1.48 -13.26 51.87
CA GLY A 349 -2.92 -13.52 52.03
C GLY A 349 -3.65 -12.58 52.99
N GLN A 350 -2.94 -11.63 53.62
CA GLN A 350 -3.53 -10.63 54.50
C GLN A 350 -3.49 -9.23 53.88
N LEU A 351 -4.62 -8.53 53.97
CA LEU A 351 -4.74 -7.14 53.53
C LEU A 351 -3.83 -6.24 54.39
N ALA A 352 -2.74 -5.76 53.82
CA ALA A 352 -1.68 -5.08 54.55
C ALA A 352 -1.87 -3.56 54.50
N LYS A 353 -2.68 -3.02 55.41
CA LYS A 353 -3.02 -1.58 55.48
C LYS A 353 -2.32 -0.90 56.67
N PRO A 354 -2.16 0.43 56.70
CA PRO A 354 -1.52 1.11 57.83
C PRO A 354 -2.21 0.85 59.19
N ALA A 355 -3.54 0.67 59.19
CA ALA A 355 -4.32 0.33 60.38
C ALA A 355 -4.25 -1.16 60.78
N THR A 356 -3.96 -2.05 59.82
CA THR A 356 -3.85 -3.50 60.01
C THR A 356 -2.64 -4.00 59.22
N PRO A 357 -1.41 -3.71 59.66
CA PRO A 357 -0.22 -4.09 58.91
C PRO A 357 -0.01 -5.61 58.97
N SER A 358 0.57 -6.17 57.91
CA SER A 358 1.05 -7.55 57.93
C SER A 358 2.44 -7.58 58.56
N THR A 359 2.67 -8.48 59.51
CA THR A 359 3.96 -8.61 60.20
C THR A 359 4.57 -9.98 59.96
N LYS A 360 5.89 -10.03 59.87
CA LYS A 360 6.66 -11.28 59.90
C LYS A 360 7.88 -11.16 60.79
N VAL A 361 8.37 -12.30 61.28
CA VAL A 361 9.62 -12.36 62.04
C VAL A 361 10.82 -12.08 61.10
N PRO A 362 11.78 -11.22 61.46
CA PRO A 362 13.00 -10.99 60.69
C PRO A 362 13.75 -12.29 60.37
N GLY A 363 14.22 -12.44 59.13
CA GLY A 363 14.92 -13.63 58.66
C GLY A 363 14.01 -14.81 58.23
N SER A 364 12.70 -14.78 58.50
CA SER A 364 11.75 -15.77 57.97
C SER A 364 11.55 -15.62 56.45
N ALA A 365 10.91 -16.61 55.82
CA ALA A 365 10.59 -16.59 54.38
C ALA A 365 9.79 -15.34 53.99
N THR A 366 9.94 -14.91 52.73
CA THR A 366 9.22 -13.77 52.17
C THR A 366 7.83 -14.17 51.66
N GLY A 367 6.86 -13.26 51.75
CA GLY A 367 5.46 -13.50 51.36
C GLY A 367 5.14 -13.15 49.90
N GLN A 368 3.96 -13.60 49.45
CA GLN A 368 3.39 -13.25 48.15
C GLN A 368 2.60 -11.95 48.21
N CYS A 369 2.71 -11.12 47.19
CA CYS A 369 1.93 -9.90 47.03
C CYS A 369 0.72 -10.19 46.14
N THR A 370 -0.48 -9.89 46.59
CA THR A 370 -1.71 -10.05 45.79
C THR A 370 -2.51 -8.75 45.78
N THR A 371 -3.38 -8.57 44.78
CA THR A 371 -4.26 -7.38 44.63
C THR A 371 -3.55 -6.02 44.61
N VAL A 372 -2.24 -6.01 44.32
CA VAL A 372 -1.44 -4.79 44.15
C VAL A 372 -1.53 -4.35 42.70
N TYR A 373 -2.01 -3.14 42.42
CA TYR A 373 -2.16 -2.62 41.05
C TYR A 373 -0.85 -2.65 40.24
N CYS A 374 0.29 -2.34 40.87
CA CYS A 374 1.61 -2.39 40.21
C CYS A 374 1.96 -3.79 39.67
N HIS A 375 1.31 -4.84 40.20
CA HIS A 375 1.48 -6.22 39.77
C HIS A 375 0.25 -6.70 38.98
N SER A 376 -0.45 -5.80 38.29
CA SER A 376 -1.62 -6.13 37.48
C SER A 376 -1.37 -5.86 36.00
N SER A 377 -2.33 -6.24 35.16
CA SER A 377 -2.39 -5.85 33.75
C SER A 377 -2.67 -4.35 33.53
N GLY A 378 -2.75 -3.54 34.58
CA GLY A 378 -3.13 -2.12 34.52
C GLY A 378 -4.64 -1.93 34.34
N GLN A 379 -5.29 -2.67 33.44
CA GLN A 379 -6.74 -2.63 33.23
C GLN A 379 -7.27 -4.01 32.82
N GLY A 380 -8.57 -4.24 33.00
CA GLY A 380 -9.26 -5.44 32.53
C GLY A 380 -9.56 -5.41 31.03
N ASP A 381 -9.98 -6.55 30.48
CA ASP A 381 -10.42 -6.63 29.09
C ASP A 381 -11.62 -5.70 28.82
N GLY A 382 -11.73 -5.18 27.61
CA GLY A 382 -12.75 -4.19 27.26
C GLY A 382 -12.56 -2.81 27.88
N GLY A 383 -11.43 -2.56 28.58
CA GLY A 383 -11.20 -1.32 29.29
C GLY A 383 -11.98 -1.25 30.61
N THR A 384 -12.30 -2.39 31.21
CA THR A 384 -13.08 -2.48 32.45
C THR A 384 -12.20 -2.59 33.70
N TRP A 385 -12.82 -2.44 34.88
CA TRP A 385 -12.21 -2.71 36.19
C TRP A 385 -12.87 -3.96 36.81
N PRO A 386 -12.14 -4.84 37.51
CA PRO A 386 -10.72 -4.78 37.90
C PRO A 386 -9.73 -5.33 36.85
N PRO A 387 -8.43 -4.98 36.96
CA PRO A 387 -7.38 -5.58 36.15
C PRO A 387 -7.07 -7.01 36.60
N THR A 388 -6.38 -7.77 35.73
CA THR A 388 -5.86 -9.09 36.10
C THR A 388 -4.63 -8.90 36.98
N TYR A 389 -4.69 -9.36 38.23
CA TYR A 389 -3.57 -9.30 39.17
C TYR A 389 -2.66 -10.53 39.03
N GLN A 390 -1.37 -10.30 39.12
CA GLN A 390 -0.37 -11.34 39.35
C GLN A 390 -0.07 -11.49 40.85
N THR A 391 0.51 -12.62 41.20
CA THR A 391 0.87 -12.99 42.57
C THR A 391 2.38 -13.15 42.77
N PRO A 392 3.19 -12.09 42.53
CA PRO A 392 4.64 -12.20 42.65
C PRO A 392 5.05 -12.47 44.10
N THR A 393 6.13 -13.22 44.26
CA THR A 393 6.74 -13.52 45.55
C THR A 393 7.84 -12.51 45.84
N TRP A 394 7.74 -11.80 46.97
CA TRP A 394 8.79 -10.88 47.40
C TRP A 394 10.12 -11.62 47.57
N GLY A 395 11.24 -11.00 47.19
CA GLY A 395 12.56 -11.61 47.20
C GLY A 395 12.89 -12.46 45.96
N THR A 396 11.89 -12.84 45.16
CA THR A 396 12.07 -13.68 43.97
C THR A 396 11.92 -12.86 42.70
N ALA A 397 13.06 -12.41 42.16
CA ALA A 397 13.10 -11.52 40.99
C ALA A 397 12.30 -12.06 39.79
N SER A 398 12.32 -13.38 39.54
CA SER A 398 11.64 -14.00 38.40
C SER A 398 10.12 -13.84 38.37
N THR A 399 9.49 -13.58 39.52
CA THR A 399 8.01 -13.48 39.59
C THR A 399 7.48 -12.09 39.26
N GLY A 400 8.31 -11.05 39.34
CA GLY A 400 7.93 -9.64 39.10
C GLY A 400 8.69 -8.97 37.96
N GLN A 401 9.25 -9.74 37.03
CA GLN A 401 9.99 -9.25 35.87
C GLN A 401 9.05 -8.68 34.78
N CYS A 402 9.58 -7.77 33.96
CA CYS A 402 8.84 -7.27 32.79
C CYS A 402 8.40 -8.45 31.91
N GLY A 403 7.11 -8.52 31.58
CA GLY A 403 6.51 -9.62 30.82
C GLY A 403 5.77 -10.67 31.65
N THR A 404 5.96 -10.73 32.98
CA THR A 404 5.17 -11.63 33.85
C THR A 404 3.78 -11.06 34.17
N CYS A 405 3.60 -9.73 34.10
CA CYS A 405 2.31 -9.06 34.28
C CYS A 405 1.43 -9.10 33.03
N HIS A 406 2.02 -8.89 31.85
CA HIS A 406 1.37 -8.99 30.55
C HIS A 406 2.42 -9.41 29.50
N GLY A 407 2.18 -10.51 28.78
CA GLY A 407 3.20 -11.18 27.97
C GLY A 407 3.53 -10.49 26.64
N ILE A 408 4.78 -10.67 26.18
CA ILE A 408 5.30 -10.25 24.88
C ILE A 408 5.43 -11.46 23.95
N GLN A 409 4.88 -11.38 22.73
CA GLN A 409 4.64 -12.54 21.85
C GLN A 409 5.92 -13.29 21.36
N THR A 410 7.10 -12.71 21.51
CA THR A 410 8.39 -13.29 21.07
C THR A 410 9.53 -12.83 21.96
N LYS A 411 10.54 -13.70 22.19
CA LYS A 411 11.77 -13.38 22.94
C LYS A 411 12.47 -12.15 22.34
N HIS A 412 13.08 -11.33 23.22
CA HIS A 412 13.79 -10.09 22.93
C HIS A 412 14.97 -10.25 21.95
N ASP A 413 15.55 -11.45 21.84
CA ASP A 413 16.59 -11.84 20.87
C ASP A 413 16.89 -13.36 20.96
N ALA A 414 17.78 -13.83 20.08
CA ALA A 414 18.31 -15.20 20.09
C ALA A 414 19.26 -15.51 21.27
N THR A 415 19.66 -14.50 22.06
CA THR A 415 20.59 -14.62 23.21
C THR A 415 19.90 -14.77 24.56
N GLY A 416 18.56 -14.76 24.61
CA GLY A 416 17.83 -15.33 25.75
C GLY A 416 17.44 -14.37 26.87
N PHE A 417 17.28 -13.07 26.61
CA PHE A 417 16.61 -12.16 27.58
C PHE A 417 15.07 -12.28 27.52
N GLY A 418 14.53 -13.50 27.63
CA GLY A 418 13.09 -13.78 27.61
C GLY A 418 12.70 -14.67 28.78
N TYR A 419 12.37 -14.07 29.91
CA TYR A 419 12.04 -14.77 31.15
C TYR A 419 10.51 -14.81 31.36
N GLY A 420 9.89 -15.94 31.01
CA GLY A 420 8.47 -16.24 31.23
C GLY A 420 7.74 -16.76 29.99
N THR A 421 6.76 -17.66 30.17
CA THR A 421 5.84 -18.09 29.10
C THR A 421 4.95 -16.93 28.70
N PRO A 422 5.03 -16.44 27.45
CA PRO A 422 4.26 -15.28 27.04
C PRO A 422 2.80 -15.66 26.82
N THR A 423 1.92 -15.16 27.68
CA THR A 423 0.49 -15.01 27.33
C THR A 423 0.33 -13.65 26.65
N PRO A 424 0.06 -13.61 25.33
CA PRO A 424 -0.16 -12.36 24.61
C PRO A 424 -1.26 -11.54 25.30
N MET A 425 -1.16 -10.21 25.30
CA MET A 425 -2.32 -9.37 25.61
C MET A 425 -3.41 -9.64 24.58
N THR A 426 -4.38 -10.46 24.95
CA THR A 426 -5.55 -10.80 24.12
C THR A 426 -6.71 -9.82 24.35
N THR A 427 -6.49 -8.80 25.17
CA THR A 427 -7.54 -7.87 25.57
C THR A 427 -7.78 -6.77 24.52
N GLY A 428 -9.03 -6.59 24.12
CA GLY A 428 -9.49 -5.52 23.24
C GLY A 428 -8.73 -5.46 21.90
N SER A 429 -8.35 -4.23 21.51
CA SER A 429 -7.67 -3.98 20.23
C SER A 429 -6.19 -4.41 20.18
N HIS A 430 -5.58 -4.80 21.30
CA HIS A 430 -4.19 -5.30 21.32
C HIS A 430 -4.02 -6.53 20.42
N THR A 431 -4.99 -7.45 20.42
CA THR A 431 -4.98 -8.65 19.59
C THR A 431 -4.78 -8.34 18.10
N ARG A 432 -5.33 -7.24 17.60
CA ARG A 432 -5.15 -6.82 16.20
C ARG A 432 -3.87 -6.00 15.98
N HIS A 433 -3.57 -5.07 16.87
CA HIS A 433 -2.37 -4.21 16.74
C HIS A 433 -1.06 -4.99 16.92
N LEU A 434 -1.04 -6.03 17.76
CA LEU A 434 0.14 -6.88 17.97
C LEU A 434 0.38 -7.87 16.83
N VAL A 435 -0.64 -8.19 16.02
CA VAL A 435 -0.52 -9.01 14.81
C VAL A 435 0.10 -8.22 13.64
N PHE A 436 0.03 -6.88 13.67
CA PHE A 436 0.58 -6.05 12.62
C PHE A 436 2.12 -6.01 12.65
N GLN A 437 2.76 -6.23 11.49
CA GLN A 437 4.18 -6.00 11.27
C GLN A 437 4.32 -4.71 10.45
N LEU A 438 4.94 -3.69 11.05
CA LEU A 438 5.08 -2.34 10.51
C LEU A 438 6.03 -2.23 9.32
N GLY A 439 5.73 -2.87 8.18
CA GLY A 439 6.43 -2.63 6.90
C GLY A 439 7.94 -2.93 6.87
N THR A 440 8.53 -3.28 8.02
CA THR A 440 9.96 -3.44 8.25
C THR A 440 10.11 -4.80 8.89
N GLY A 441 10.92 -5.67 8.28
CA GLY A 441 10.98 -7.10 8.62
C GLY A 441 11.14 -7.36 10.13
N ASN A 442 10.61 -8.49 10.60
CA ASN A 442 10.66 -8.98 11.99
C ASN A 442 11.03 -7.92 13.05
N VAL A 443 10.13 -6.96 13.26
CA VAL A 443 10.20 -6.08 14.43
C VAL A 443 9.93 -6.91 15.69
N SER A 444 10.80 -6.76 16.69
CA SER A 444 10.64 -7.43 17.99
C SER A 444 9.34 -6.98 18.67
N ALA A 445 8.79 -7.81 19.56
CA ALA A 445 7.49 -7.55 20.19
C ALA A 445 7.45 -6.22 20.96
N GLU A 446 8.58 -5.78 21.51
CA GLU A 446 8.74 -4.54 22.29
C GLU A 446 8.56 -3.30 21.41
N ARG A 447 9.01 -3.36 20.15
CA ARG A 447 8.82 -2.26 19.18
C ARG A 447 7.35 -2.03 18.83
N LYS A 448 6.52 -3.08 18.92
CA LYS A 448 5.07 -2.98 18.69
C LYS A 448 4.38 -2.21 19.81
N CYS A 449 4.79 -2.43 21.06
CA CYS A 449 4.27 -1.69 22.21
C CYS A 449 4.69 -0.21 22.16
N ALA A 450 5.93 0.06 21.74
CA ALA A 450 6.45 1.42 21.58
C ALA A 450 5.68 2.25 20.55
N ALA A 451 4.96 1.64 19.61
CA ALA A 451 4.14 2.37 18.65
C ALA A 451 2.98 3.14 19.30
N CYS A 452 2.51 2.71 20.48
CA CYS A 452 1.39 3.34 21.19
C CYS A 452 1.74 3.76 22.62
N HIS A 453 2.83 3.27 23.18
CA HIS A 453 3.29 3.62 24.52
C HIS A 453 4.64 4.34 24.51
N SER A 454 5.03 4.98 23.39
CA SER A 454 6.32 5.66 23.29
C SER A 454 6.43 6.80 24.32
N TYR A 455 7.63 6.93 24.89
CA TYR A 455 8.00 8.12 25.62
C TYR A 455 8.42 9.25 24.66
N THR A 456 9.25 8.91 23.66
CA THR A 456 9.70 9.85 22.64
C THR A 456 8.67 9.90 21.52
N LEU A 457 7.88 10.97 21.48
CA LEU A 457 6.86 11.18 20.44
C LEU A 457 7.42 11.83 19.18
N THR A 458 8.58 12.48 19.25
CA THR A 458 9.18 13.21 18.12
C THR A 458 10.46 12.54 17.61
N GLY A 459 10.60 12.37 16.30
CA GLY A 459 11.78 11.74 15.69
C GLY A 459 11.84 10.23 15.89
N TYR A 460 10.69 9.59 16.13
CA TYR A 460 10.61 8.15 16.35
C TYR A 460 11.00 7.37 15.09
N SER A 461 11.90 6.38 15.25
CA SER A 461 12.30 5.47 14.18
C SER A 461 11.92 4.04 14.53
N PRO A 462 11.00 3.39 13.77
CA PRO A 462 10.59 2.01 14.04
C PRO A 462 11.72 0.98 13.85
N ASN A 463 12.79 1.35 13.13
CA ASN A 463 13.91 0.47 12.82
C ASN A 463 15.10 0.62 13.79
N ALA A 464 15.09 1.67 14.61
CA ALA A 464 16.13 1.93 15.60
C ALA A 464 15.45 2.13 16.97
N CYS A 465 15.13 1.03 17.66
CA CYS A 465 14.78 1.11 19.08
C CYS A 465 16.07 1.41 19.85
N SER A 466 16.34 2.70 20.09
CA SER A 466 17.30 3.10 21.11
C SER A 466 16.72 2.78 22.49
N SER A 467 17.58 2.52 23.49
CA SER A 467 17.14 2.39 24.89
C SER A 467 16.29 3.59 25.33
N ALA A 468 16.52 4.77 24.75
CA ALA A 468 15.71 5.96 24.98
C ALA A 468 14.24 5.85 24.52
N SER A 469 13.98 5.12 23.43
CA SER A 469 12.64 5.00 22.83
C SER A 469 11.79 3.91 23.48
N CYS A 470 12.42 2.86 24.02
CA CYS A 470 11.73 1.66 24.51
C CYS A 470 11.94 1.39 26.02
N HIS A 471 13.02 1.91 26.64
CA HIS A 471 13.41 1.56 28.01
C HIS A 471 13.51 2.75 28.98
N THR A 472 13.77 3.98 28.51
CA THR A 472 13.74 5.16 29.38
C THR A 472 12.31 5.72 29.46
N GLY A 473 11.55 5.33 30.49
CA GLY A 473 10.32 6.04 30.89
C GLY A 473 8.99 5.27 30.79
N MET A 474 8.85 4.27 29.91
CA MET A 474 7.56 3.52 29.75
C MET A 474 7.09 2.83 31.05
N VAL A 475 8.04 2.42 31.86
CA VAL A 475 7.86 1.60 33.07
C VAL A 475 7.52 2.43 34.31
N GLN A 476 7.74 3.76 34.25
CA GLN A 476 7.35 4.68 35.32
C GLN A 476 5.84 4.97 35.34
N LYS A 477 5.22 4.89 34.16
CA LYS A 477 3.83 5.28 33.88
C LYS A 477 2.80 4.15 34.09
N HIS A 478 3.22 2.96 34.48
CA HIS A 478 2.29 1.92 34.96
C HIS A 478 2.16 1.94 36.49
N ALA A 479 3.12 2.52 37.22
CA ALA A 479 3.06 2.59 38.68
C ALA A 479 2.24 3.80 39.20
N ASN A 480 1.88 4.74 38.31
CA ASN A 480 1.17 5.98 38.62
C ASN A 480 -0.36 5.87 38.55
N TYR A 481 -0.91 4.67 38.28
CA TYR A 481 -2.36 4.43 38.17
C TYR A 481 -3.03 5.12 36.98
N GLU A 482 -2.33 5.23 35.85
CA GLU A 482 -2.86 5.81 34.61
C GLU A 482 -2.54 4.94 33.37
N ILE A 483 -3.43 4.99 32.37
CA ILE A 483 -3.32 4.32 31.07
C ILE A 483 -2.63 5.27 30.09
N ASN A 484 -1.31 5.24 30.09
CA ASN A 484 -0.51 6.18 29.31
C ASN A 484 -0.32 5.70 27.87
N VAL A 485 -1.04 6.33 26.94
CA VAL A 485 -0.94 6.10 25.50
C VAL A 485 -0.40 7.37 24.82
N GLY A 486 0.68 7.21 24.06
CA GLY A 486 1.32 8.26 23.28
C GLY A 486 1.71 7.72 21.92
N ILE A 487 1.16 8.33 20.86
CA ILE A 487 1.38 7.90 19.48
C ILE A 487 2.50 8.77 18.88
N PRO A 488 3.61 8.20 18.42
CA PRO A 488 4.69 8.97 17.80
C PRO A 488 4.31 9.66 16.50
N ASP A 489 5.04 10.76 16.20
CA ASP A 489 4.95 11.58 15.00
C ASP A 489 5.16 10.82 13.69
N PHE A 490 5.90 9.71 13.74
CA PHE A 490 6.06 8.78 12.63
C PHE A 490 4.70 8.30 12.08
N TYR A 491 3.72 8.13 12.98
CA TYR A 491 2.35 7.74 12.64
C TYR A 491 1.43 8.93 12.37
N GLY A 492 1.95 10.15 12.33
CA GLY A 492 1.19 11.38 12.10
C GLY A 492 1.63 12.46 13.07
N ALA A 493 2.01 13.63 12.56
CA ALA A 493 2.51 14.73 13.39
C ALA A 493 1.50 15.19 14.46
N THR A 494 0.21 14.94 14.24
CA THR A 494 -0.90 15.26 15.15
C THR A 494 -1.65 14.01 15.61
N ALA A 495 -1.02 12.83 15.52
CA ALA A 495 -1.62 11.57 15.92
C ALA A 495 -1.91 11.56 17.42
N THR A 496 -3.15 11.27 17.81
CA THR A 496 -3.59 11.33 19.20
C THR A 496 -4.46 10.14 19.59
N TYR A 497 -4.35 9.73 20.85
CA TYR A 497 -5.35 8.90 21.52
C TYR A 497 -6.20 9.85 22.39
N ASN A 498 -7.44 10.08 21.99
CA ASN A 498 -8.30 11.17 22.49
C ASN A 498 -8.95 10.82 23.83
N THR A 499 -8.17 10.47 24.83
CA THR A 499 -8.73 10.11 26.14
C THR A 499 -9.03 11.34 27.00
N ALA A 500 -10.25 11.41 27.53
CA ALA A 500 -10.63 12.40 28.54
C ALA A 500 -10.27 11.96 29.97
N ASN A 501 -9.99 10.65 30.18
CA ASN A 501 -9.68 10.08 31.48
C ASN A 501 -8.69 8.92 31.33
N LEU A 502 -7.50 9.07 31.93
CA LEU A 502 -6.44 8.07 31.92
C LEU A 502 -6.61 7.03 33.03
N THR A 503 -7.62 7.15 33.89
CA THR A 503 -7.81 6.22 35.01
C THR A 503 -8.15 4.81 34.49
N PRO A 504 -7.49 3.76 34.99
CA PRO A 504 -7.87 2.38 34.72
C PRO A 504 -9.36 2.12 34.98
N GLY A 505 -10.03 1.48 34.02
CA GLY A 505 -11.46 1.19 34.09
C GLY A 505 -12.36 2.25 33.46
N ALA A 506 -11.81 3.38 32.99
CA ALA A 506 -12.57 4.43 32.31
C ALA A 506 -13.00 4.09 30.86
N GLY A 507 -12.86 2.82 30.44
CA GLY A 507 -13.10 2.40 29.06
C GLY A 507 -11.97 2.77 28.10
N TYR A 508 -12.22 2.55 26.81
CA TYR A 508 -11.31 2.90 25.72
C TYR A 508 -11.72 4.22 25.05
N SER A 509 -10.77 4.85 24.35
CA SER A 509 -11.02 6.10 23.60
C SER A 509 -10.68 5.99 22.11
N SER A 510 -10.94 7.07 21.38
CA SER A 510 -10.74 7.15 19.93
C SER A 510 -9.33 7.56 19.53
N CYS A 511 -8.89 7.08 18.38
CA CYS A 511 -7.61 7.42 17.77
C CYS A 511 -7.84 8.45 16.66
N SER A 512 -7.20 9.61 16.68
CA SER A 512 -7.30 10.64 15.64
C SER A 512 -5.97 10.88 14.93
N ASN A 513 -6.04 11.24 13.64
CA ASN A 513 -4.89 11.60 12.80
C ASN A 513 -3.77 10.54 12.74
N VAL A 514 -4.12 9.28 13.03
CA VAL A 514 -3.18 8.16 12.99
C VAL A 514 -3.11 7.64 11.56
N TYR A 515 -1.92 7.63 10.98
CA TYR A 515 -1.63 7.19 9.62
C TYR A 515 -2.15 5.78 9.32
N CYS A 516 -2.08 4.84 10.27
CA CYS A 516 -2.63 3.49 10.08
C CYS A 516 -4.16 3.47 9.96
N HIS A 517 -4.84 4.53 10.42
CA HIS A 517 -6.28 4.74 10.26
C HIS A 517 -6.59 5.71 9.13
N SER A 518 -5.62 5.99 8.26
CA SER A 518 -5.86 6.79 7.06
C SER A 518 -6.44 5.97 5.90
N ASP A 519 -6.83 6.66 4.85
CA ASP A 519 -7.08 6.08 3.52
C ASP A 519 -5.80 5.62 2.78
N GLY A 520 -4.66 5.58 3.48
CA GLY A 520 -3.36 5.11 2.98
C GLY A 520 -2.57 6.14 2.18
N LYS A 521 -3.11 7.34 1.92
CA LYS A 521 -2.47 8.38 1.10
C LYS A 521 -1.49 9.26 1.90
N ALA A 522 -0.44 9.73 1.22
CA ALA A 522 0.47 10.72 1.78
C ALA A 522 -0.14 12.13 1.86
N THR A 523 -1.00 12.52 0.90
CA THR A 523 -1.70 13.82 0.86
C THR A 523 -2.81 13.84 -0.22
N PRO A 524 -3.95 14.53 -0.01
CA PRO A 524 -4.54 14.83 1.30
C PRO A 524 -5.02 13.53 1.95
N THR A 525 -4.73 13.38 3.23
CA THR A 525 -4.96 12.15 3.98
C THR A 525 -6.26 12.29 4.75
N ALA A 526 -7.24 11.44 4.44
CA ALA A 526 -8.44 11.31 5.27
C ALA A 526 -8.15 10.26 6.35
N TYR A 527 -8.50 10.57 7.60
CA TYR A 527 -8.32 9.67 8.75
C TYR A 527 -9.68 9.22 9.26
N ALA A 528 -9.86 7.91 9.40
CA ALA A 528 -10.90 7.36 10.25
C ALA A 528 -10.53 7.62 11.73
N THR A 529 -11.56 7.76 12.57
CA THR A 529 -11.40 7.97 14.01
C THR A 529 -11.92 6.75 14.77
N PRO A 530 -11.28 5.57 14.63
CA PRO A 530 -11.76 4.37 15.28
C PRO A 530 -11.65 4.49 16.80
N THR A 531 -12.54 3.81 17.50
CA THR A 531 -12.52 3.68 18.95
C THR A 531 -11.77 2.41 19.32
N TRP A 532 -10.76 2.53 20.18
CA TRP A 532 -10.00 1.39 20.68
C TRP A 532 -10.94 0.39 21.38
N GLY A 533 -10.69 -0.90 21.19
CA GLY A 533 -11.55 -2.01 21.62
C GLY A 533 -12.89 -2.16 20.88
N ASN A 534 -13.27 -1.23 19.99
CA ASN A 534 -14.45 -1.38 19.14
C ASN A 534 -14.04 -1.85 17.73
N ALA A 535 -14.14 -3.16 17.49
CA ALA A 535 -13.79 -3.77 16.20
C ALA A 535 -14.60 -3.22 15.01
N ALA A 536 -15.84 -2.80 15.22
CA ALA A 536 -16.68 -2.25 14.14
C ALA A 536 -16.12 -0.92 13.61
N SER A 537 -15.55 -0.09 14.49
CA SER A 537 -15.01 1.22 14.13
C SER A 537 -13.74 1.15 13.25
N GLY A 538 -13.00 0.03 13.31
CA GLY A 538 -11.81 -0.24 12.48
C GLY A 538 -12.03 -1.30 11.41
N SER A 539 -13.28 -1.60 11.06
CA SER A 539 -13.61 -2.62 10.06
C SER A 539 -13.27 -2.17 8.63
N CYS A 540 -13.06 -3.13 7.73
CA CYS A 540 -12.85 -2.82 6.32
C CYS A 540 -14.02 -1.99 5.78
N GLY A 541 -13.74 -0.88 5.09
CA GLY A 541 -14.77 0.05 4.62
C GLY A 541 -14.84 1.36 5.41
N THR A 542 -14.30 1.42 6.63
CA THR A 542 -14.32 2.65 7.45
C THR A 542 -13.28 3.68 7.01
N CYS A 543 -12.10 3.24 6.55
CA CYS A 543 -11.03 4.14 6.10
C CYS A 543 -11.18 4.57 4.64
N HIS A 544 -11.55 3.63 3.78
CA HIS A 544 -11.85 3.86 2.37
C HIS A 544 -12.90 2.86 1.90
N GLY A 545 -13.60 3.17 0.81
CA GLY A 545 -14.54 2.25 0.21
C GLY A 545 -13.92 0.89 -0.16
N VAL A 546 -14.66 -0.20 0.03
CA VAL A 546 -14.18 -1.59 -0.18
C VAL A 546 -15.09 -2.44 -1.05
N THR A 547 -16.17 -1.86 -1.59
CA THR A 547 -17.14 -2.59 -2.44
C THR A 547 -17.50 -1.79 -3.67
N ALA A 548 -18.22 -2.40 -4.62
CA ALA A 548 -18.76 -1.69 -5.76
C ALA A 548 -19.76 -0.60 -5.37
N ALA A 549 -20.52 -0.78 -4.28
CA ALA A 549 -21.49 0.20 -3.79
C ALA A 549 -20.80 1.42 -3.17
N ALA A 550 -19.68 1.18 -2.48
CA ALA A 550 -18.82 2.21 -1.93
C ALA A 550 -17.36 1.92 -2.33
N PRO A 551 -16.95 2.26 -3.56
CA PRO A 551 -15.58 2.03 -4.01
C PRO A 551 -14.64 3.08 -3.41
N PRO A 552 -13.31 2.85 -3.41
CA PRO A 552 -12.36 3.89 -3.03
C PRO A 552 -12.61 5.19 -3.82
N ALA A 553 -12.51 6.35 -3.18
CA ALA A 553 -13.13 7.60 -3.65
C ALA A 553 -12.57 8.23 -4.96
N SER A 554 -11.63 7.60 -5.66
CA SER A 554 -11.09 8.18 -6.91
C SER A 554 -11.98 7.84 -8.11
N THR A 555 -12.14 8.78 -9.05
CA THR A 555 -12.90 8.58 -10.30
C THR A 555 -12.57 7.28 -11.04
N PRO A 556 -11.30 6.84 -11.18
CA PRO A 556 -11.03 5.55 -11.82
C PRO A 556 -11.52 4.34 -11.04
N HIS A 557 -11.53 4.34 -9.72
CA HIS A 557 -12.11 3.22 -8.95
C HIS A 557 -13.61 3.12 -9.23
N VAL A 558 -14.35 4.23 -9.26
CA VAL A 558 -15.77 4.23 -9.65
C VAL A 558 -15.96 3.62 -11.05
N LYS A 559 -15.04 3.92 -11.99
CA LYS A 559 -15.08 3.41 -13.38
C LYS A 559 -14.61 1.96 -13.55
N HIS A 560 -13.78 1.42 -12.67
CA HIS A 560 -13.23 0.06 -12.79
C HIS A 560 -13.93 -0.93 -11.85
N VAL A 561 -14.30 -0.50 -10.66
CA VAL A 561 -14.81 -1.35 -9.58
C VAL A 561 -16.15 -0.89 -9.01
N GLY A 562 -16.61 0.34 -9.29
CA GLY A 562 -17.88 0.87 -8.76
C GLY A 562 -19.13 0.26 -9.40
N SER A 563 -20.29 0.38 -8.76
CA SER A 563 -21.56 -0.22 -9.22
C SER A 563 -22.05 0.35 -10.55
N ALA A 564 -21.65 1.58 -10.87
CA ALA A 564 -21.91 2.21 -12.16
C ALA A 564 -20.89 1.81 -13.23
N SER A 565 -19.79 1.14 -12.85
CA SER A 565 -18.88 0.55 -13.80
C SER A 565 -19.54 -0.64 -14.45
N VAL A 566 -19.37 -0.73 -15.76
CA VAL A 566 -19.74 -1.93 -16.50
C VAL A 566 -18.82 -3.10 -16.08
N TYR A 567 -17.53 -2.86 -15.86
CA TYR A 567 -16.54 -3.93 -15.69
C TYR A 567 -16.55 -4.65 -14.32
N LEU A 568 -16.87 -3.94 -13.23
CA LEU A 568 -16.93 -4.48 -11.86
C LEU A 568 -15.70 -5.34 -11.48
N TYR A 569 -14.50 -4.90 -11.84
CA TYR A 569 -13.31 -5.70 -11.65
C TYR A 569 -13.06 -6.05 -10.18
N LYS A 570 -12.65 -7.29 -9.93
CA LYS A 570 -12.13 -7.72 -8.63
C LYS A 570 -10.93 -6.84 -8.23
N CYS A 571 -10.83 -6.46 -6.96
CA CYS A 571 -9.73 -5.63 -6.45
C CYS A 571 -8.36 -6.27 -6.69
N ALA A 572 -8.29 -7.61 -6.62
CA ALA A 572 -7.07 -8.39 -6.84
C ALA A 572 -6.50 -8.26 -8.27
N LEU A 573 -7.26 -7.75 -9.24
CA LEU A 573 -6.77 -7.49 -10.60
C LEU A 573 -5.64 -6.44 -10.59
N CYS A 574 -5.76 -5.42 -9.74
CA CYS A 574 -4.78 -4.33 -9.58
C CYS A 574 -3.99 -4.42 -8.26
N HIS A 575 -4.46 -5.21 -7.31
CA HIS A 575 -3.85 -5.39 -5.98
C HIS A 575 -3.51 -6.87 -5.71
N SER A 576 -2.96 -7.53 -6.73
CA SER A 576 -2.58 -8.94 -6.69
C SER A 576 -1.56 -9.23 -5.57
N GLY A 577 -1.85 -10.24 -4.74
CA GLY A 577 -1.05 -10.59 -3.57
C GLY A 577 -1.14 -9.60 -2.40
N LYS A 578 -2.02 -8.60 -2.48
CA LYS A 578 -2.34 -7.66 -1.39
C LYS A 578 -3.72 -7.95 -0.79
N VAL A 579 -4.69 -8.21 -1.66
CA VAL A 579 -6.05 -8.62 -1.29
C VAL A 579 -6.36 -10.02 -1.81
N GLN A 580 -7.28 -10.72 -1.15
CA GLN A 580 -7.80 -12.01 -1.58
C GLN A 580 -8.53 -11.86 -2.92
N VAL A 581 -8.49 -12.90 -3.73
CA VAL A 581 -9.18 -12.94 -5.02
C VAL A 581 -10.68 -13.13 -4.76
N THR A 582 -11.47 -12.11 -5.12
CA THR A 582 -12.94 -12.21 -5.19
C THR A 582 -13.38 -12.44 -6.63
N ALA A 583 -14.64 -12.85 -6.83
CA ALA A 583 -15.23 -12.97 -8.17
C ALA A 583 -15.34 -11.59 -8.87
N ASN A 584 -15.74 -10.55 -8.14
CA ASN A 584 -15.86 -9.17 -8.59
C ASN A 584 -15.72 -8.20 -7.38
N SER A 585 -15.95 -6.90 -7.58
CA SER A 585 -15.88 -5.89 -6.53
C SER A 585 -17.09 -5.80 -5.59
N THR A 586 -18.14 -6.64 -5.71
CA THR A 586 -19.33 -6.50 -4.85
C THR A 586 -19.12 -7.01 -3.43
N VAL A 587 -18.08 -7.81 -3.21
CA VAL A 587 -17.72 -8.37 -1.90
C VAL A 587 -16.46 -7.67 -1.39
N ALA A 588 -16.49 -7.24 -0.12
CA ALA A 588 -15.33 -6.67 0.54
C ALA A 588 -14.21 -7.73 0.64
N PRO A 589 -13.04 -7.52 0.01
CA PRO A 589 -11.98 -8.50 0.03
C PRO A 589 -11.23 -8.49 1.36
N ALA A 590 -10.79 -9.65 1.83
CA ALA A 590 -9.83 -9.76 2.94
C ALA A 590 -8.38 -9.53 2.45
N PHE A 591 -7.44 -9.27 3.36
CA PHE A 591 -6.03 -9.10 3.01
C PHE A 591 -5.31 -10.44 2.79
N THR A 592 -4.39 -10.50 1.83
CA THR A 592 -3.39 -11.56 1.69
C THR A 592 -2.10 -11.19 2.41
N ASN A 593 -1.78 -9.89 2.51
CA ASN A 593 -0.56 -9.38 3.13
C ASN A 593 -0.83 -8.03 3.83
N LEU A 594 -0.83 -8.04 5.16
CA LEU A 594 -1.07 -6.85 5.99
C LEU A 594 0.09 -5.85 5.97
N THR A 595 1.32 -6.31 5.77
CA THR A 595 2.57 -5.51 5.82
C THR A 595 2.63 -4.40 4.77
N THR A 596 1.80 -4.47 3.73
CA THR A 596 1.84 -3.56 2.56
C THR A 596 0.55 -2.77 2.35
N HIS A 597 -0.40 -2.84 3.28
CA HIS A 597 -1.66 -2.10 3.17
C HIS A 597 -1.54 -0.64 3.66
N VAL A 598 -0.71 -0.37 4.67
CA VAL A 598 -0.46 0.97 5.24
C VAL A 598 1.05 1.26 5.34
N ASN A 599 1.71 1.39 4.20
CA ASN A 599 3.16 1.61 4.06
C ASN A 599 3.55 2.97 3.46
N LYS A 600 2.63 3.94 3.49
CA LYS A 600 2.72 5.29 2.88
C LYS A 600 2.80 5.29 1.34
N MET A 601 2.49 4.17 0.69
CA MET A 601 2.50 4.03 -0.77
C MET A 601 1.17 3.51 -1.32
N ARG A 602 0.84 3.92 -2.55
CA ARG A 602 -0.25 3.32 -3.33
C ARG A 602 0.27 2.05 -4.00
N ASP A 603 0.16 0.93 -3.30
CA ASP A 603 0.65 -0.35 -3.76
C ASP A 603 -0.29 -0.97 -4.80
N VAL A 604 0.11 -0.87 -6.07
CA VAL A 604 -0.57 -1.51 -7.20
C VAL A 604 0.35 -2.58 -7.77
N LYS A 605 -0.15 -3.82 -7.81
CA LYS A 605 0.49 -4.96 -8.46
C LYS A 605 -0.56 -5.67 -9.29
N PHE A 606 -0.42 -5.61 -10.60
CA PHE A 606 -1.36 -6.27 -11.50
C PHE A 606 -1.25 -7.79 -11.41
N ASP A 607 -2.34 -8.48 -11.71
CA ASP A 607 -2.36 -9.94 -11.79
C ASP A 607 -1.73 -10.48 -13.09
N ALA A 608 -1.81 -11.79 -13.29
CA ALA A 608 -1.23 -12.47 -14.46
C ALA A 608 -1.83 -12.02 -15.81
N THR A 609 -2.95 -11.30 -15.81
CA THR A 609 -3.53 -10.68 -17.01
C THR A 609 -2.68 -9.50 -17.51
N SER A 610 -1.88 -8.89 -16.63
CA SER A 610 -0.95 -7.80 -16.96
C SER A 610 0.36 -7.98 -16.19
N PRO A 611 1.14 -9.03 -16.50
CA PRO A 611 2.30 -9.43 -15.68
C PRO A 611 3.44 -8.40 -15.71
N PHE A 612 3.48 -7.56 -16.75
CA PHE A 612 4.44 -6.45 -16.90
C PHE A 612 3.81 -5.09 -16.58
N GLY A 613 2.56 -5.07 -16.11
CA GLY A 613 1.85 -3.87 -15.75
C GLY A 613 2.56 -3.15 -14.62
N THR A 614 2.77 -1.85 -14.79
CA THR A 614 3.40 -1.01 -13.76
C THR A 614 2.54 0.20 -13.47
N TYR A 615 2.54 0.61 -12.20
CA TYR A 615 1.92 1.83 -11.72
C TYR A 615 2.96 2.67 -11.02
N THR A 616 2.95 3.98 -11.29
CA THR A 616 3.80 4.94 -10.57
C THR A 616 2.91 5.85 -9.75
N SER A 617 3.15 5.85 -8.43
CA SER A 617 2.42 6.68 -7.47
C SER A 617 2.69 8.18 -7.65
N VAL A 618 3.85 8.55 -8.21
CA VAL A 618 4.31 9.93 -8.45
C VAL A 618 3.47 10.62 -9.53
N THR A 619 3.39 10.01 -10.71
CA THR A 619 2.62 10.57 -11.85
C THR A 619 1.20 10.04 -11.93
N GLN A 620 0.83 9.13 -11.02
CA GLN A 620 -0.46 8.43 -11.00
C GLN A 620 -0.79 7.87 -12.39
N SER A 621 0.14 7.12 -12.99
CA SER A 621 -0.03 6.58 -14.34
C SER A 621 0.23 5.07 -14.40
N CYS A 622 -0.54 4.40 -15.27
CA CYS A 622 -0.41 2.98 -15.57
C CYS A 622 0.34 2.80 -16.90
N ARG A 623 1.17 1.75 -16.99
CA ARG A 623 1.90 1.37 -18.20
C ARG A 623 1.88 -0.14 -18.39
N ASN A 624 2.00 -0.58 -19.64
CA ASN A 624 2.11 -2.01 -20.01
C ASN A 624 0.95 -2.85 -19.47
N VAL A 625 -0.24 -2.26 -19.39
CA VAL A 625 -1.46 -2.93 -18.93
C VAL A 625 -2.24 -3.41 -20.15
N TYR A 626 -2.65 -4.67 -20.15
CA TYR A 626 -3.39 -5.28 -21.25
C TYR A 626 -4.67 -4.50 -21.62
N CYS A 627 -5.46 -4.06 -20.62
CA CYS A 627 -6.68 -3.27 -20.82
C CYS A 627 -6.43 -1.89 -21.47
N HIS A 628 -5.17 -1.44 -21.49
CA HIS A 628 -4.72 -0.22 -22.14
C HIS A 628 -3.81 -0.53 -23.33
N SER A 629 -3.95 -1.70 -23.94
CA SER A 629 -3.24 -2.08 -25.16
C SER A 629 -4.07 -1.80 -26.41
N VAL A 630 -3.50 -2.12 -27.58
CA VAL A 630 -4.23 -2.19 -28.85
C VAL A 630 -5.17 -3.42 -28.96
N GLY A 631 -5.39 -4.15 -27.86
CA GLY A 631 -6.22 -5.36 -27.79
C GLY A 631 -5.51 -6.63 -28.30
N ASN A 632 -4.75 -6.51 -29.39
CA ASN A 632 -3.89 -7.58 -29.92
C ASN A 632 -2.41 -7.31 -29.58
N THR A 633 -1.92 -7.90 -28.48
CA THR A 633 -0.54 -7.73 -28.03
C THR A 633 0.50 -8.50 -28.86
N ASN A 634 0.07 -9.33 -29.82
CA ASN A 634 0.96 -10.04 -30.74
C ASN A 634 1.40 -9.17 -31.92
N VAL A 635 0.81 -7.98 -32.08
CA VAL A 635 1.22 -7.01 -33.10
C VAL A 635 2.59 -6.44 -32.72
N THR A 636 3.55 -6.49 -33.64
CA THR A 636 4.85 -5.85 -33.43
C THR A 636 4.70 -4.33 -33.52
N ALA A 637 5.46 -3.59 -32.71
CA ALA A 637 5.38 -2.13 -32.68
C ALA A 637 5.64 -1.47 -34.04
N GLY A 638 6.43 -2.09 -34.92
CA GLY A 638 6.71 -1.62 -36.28
C GLY A 638 5.55 -1.79 -37.26
N ALA A 639 4.55 -2.62 -36.94
CA ALA A 639 3.35 -2.80 -37.75
C ALA A 639 2.22 -1.81 -37.41
N LEU A 640 2.46 -0.90 -36.45
CA LEU A 640 1.52 0.14 -36.04
C LEU A 640 1.83 1.48 -36.74
N PRO A 641 0.80 2.30 -37.04
CA PRO A 641 1.01 3.66 -37.55
C PRO A 641 1.86 4.55 -36.62
N GLY A 642 2.49 5.59 -37.19
CA GLY A 642 3.38 6.49 -36.44
C GLY A 642 2.75 7.17 -35.21
N VAL A 643 1.43 7.39 -35.19
CA VAL A 643 0.68 7.96 -34.05
C VAL A 643 0.81 7.14 -32.76
N TYR A 644 1.22 5.87 -32.84
CA TYR A 644 1.47 5.02 -31.69
C TYR A 644 2.85 5.24 -31.04
N GLY A 645 3.76 5.96 -31.71
CA GLY A 645 5.14 6.18 -31.23
C GLY A 645 5.90 4.86 -30.98
N GLY A 646 5.59 3.81 -31.74
CA GLY A 646 6.17 2.48 -31.57
C GLY A 646 5.75 1.77 -30.27
N LYS A 647 4.56 2.06 -29.71
CA LYS A 647 4.06 1.44 -28.47
C LYS A 647 2.71 0.76 -28.67
N ILE A 648 2.64 -0.53 -28.33
CA ILE A 648 1.40 -1.33 -28.31
C ILE A 648 0.51 -1.02 -27.09
N TYR A 649 1.06 -0.37 -26.07
CA TYR A 649 0.35 0.05 -24.86
C TYR A 649 0.20 1.57 -24.85
N THR A 650 -0.96 2.06 -24.45
CA THR A 650 -1.16 3.46 -24.12
C THR A 650 -0.81 3.70 -22.66
N ARG A 651 -0.16 4.84 -22.37
CA ARG A 651 0.02 5.30 -21.00
C ARG A 651 -1.23 6.06 -20.61
N GLN A 652 -1.90 5.61 -19.55
CA GLN A 652 -3.07 6.29 -19.02
C GLN A 652 -2.74 6.91 -17.66
N THR A 653 -3.08 8.19 -17.51
CA THR A 653 -3.15 8.83 -16.21
C THR A 653 -4.37 8.31 -15.45
N TRP A 654 -4.33 8.36 -14.13
CA TRP A 654 -5.44 7.94 -13.26
C TRP A 654 -6.58 8.98 -13.25
N SER A 655 -7.03 9.40 -14.44
CA SER A 655 -8.07 10.40 -14.72
C SER A 655 -8.50 10.36 -16.19
N GLY A 656 -9.68 10.90 -16.52
CA GLY A 656 -10.17 11.07 -17.90
C GLY A 656 -11.15 10.00 -18.40
N THR A 657 -11.69 10.23 -19.60
CA THR A 657 -12.53 9.29 -20.36
C THR A 657 -11.78 8.89 -21.63
N LEU A 658 -11.84 7.61 -21.99
CA LEU A 658 -11.14 7.07 -23.16
C LEU A 658 -12.16 6.65 -24.24
N SER A 659 -12.02 7.20 -25.44
CA SER A 659 -12.71 6.74 -26.65
C SER A 659 -12.02 5.49 -27.21
N CYS A 660 -12.69 4.76 -28.11
CA CYS A 660 -12.13 3.54 -28.72
C CYS A 660 -10.75 3.79 -29.36
N ASN A 661 -10.63 4.89 -30.11
CA ASN A 661 -9.38 5.35 -30.74
C ASN A 661 -8.33 5.87 -29.75
N GLY A 662 -8.56 5.83 -28.43
CA GLY A 662 -7.55 6.07 -27.41
C GLY A 662 -6.69 4.83 -27.11
N CYS A 663 -7.20 3.63 -27.42
CA CYS A 663 -6.51 2.35 -27.22
C CYS A 663 -6.05 1.76 -28.55
N HIS A 664 -7.01 1.43 -29.43
CA HIS A 664 -6.81 0.78 -30.72
C HIS A 664 -7.43 1.61 -31.84
N GLY A 665 -6.87 1.57 -33.04
CA GLY A 665 -7.35 2.40 -34.14
C GLY A 665 -7.07 3.89 -33.97
N ARG A 666 -5.93 4.27 -33.37
CA ARG A 666 -5.61 5.67 -33.05
C ARG A 666 -5.48 6.57 -34.28
N SER A 667 -5.18 6.01 -35.45
CA SER A 667 -5.18 6.74 -36.71
C SER A 667 -6.58 6.84 -37.35
N THR A 668 -7.59 6.22 -36.75
CA THR A 668 -8.95 6.12 -37.29
C THR A 668 -9.95 6.83 -36.38
N ALA A 669 -10.96 7.49 -36.98
CA ALA A 669 -12.04 8.12 -36.21
C ALA A 669 -12.96 7.09 -35.54
N SER A 670 -13.13 5.91 -36.15
CA SER A 670 -14.00 4.82 -35.68
C SER A 670 -13.37 3.98 -34.55
N GLY A 671 -12.05 4.11 -34.34
CA GLY A 671 -11.31 3.22 -33.44
C GLY A 671 -11.20 1.80 -33.99
N MET A 672 -11.31 1.57 -35.30
CA MET A 672 -11.06 0.25 -35.87
C MET A 672 -9.57 -0.10 -35.79
N PRO A 673 -9.18 -1.35 -35.49
CA PRO A 673 -7.77 -1.75 -35.52
C PRO A 673 -7.07 -1.38 -36.85
N ASP A 674 -5.93 -0.69 -36.76
CA ASP A 674 -5.25 -0.01 -37.87
C ASP A 674 -3.80 -0.49 -38.08
N TYR A 675 -3.47 -1.68 -37.58
CA TYR A 675 -2.21 -2.35 -37.89
C TYR A 675 -2.26 -3.03 -39.27
N THR A 676 -1.10 -3.21 -39.91
CA THR A 676 -1.01 -3.87 -41.22
C THR A 676 -1.57 -5.29 -41.17
N ASN A 677 -2.36 -5.69 -42.18
CA ASN A 677 -2.86 -7.06 -42.31
C ASN A 677 -1.68 -8.03 -42.55
N GLY A 678 -1.41 -8.91 -41.58
CA GLY A 678 -0.34 -9.91 -41.68
C GLY A 678 -0.73 -11.20 -42.40
N GLY A 679 -1.98 -11.33 -42.84
CA GLY A 679 -2.53 -12.56 -43.42
C GLY A 679 -3.13 -13.50 -42.38
N VAL A 680 -3.67 -14.63 -42.85
CA VAL A 680 -4.30 -15.67 -42.01
C VAL A 680 -3.31 -16.22 -40.99
N GLY A 681 -3.79 -16.42 -39.76
CA GLY A 681 -3.00 -17.04 -38.69
C GLY A 681 -2.01 -16.11 -37.97
N THR A 682 -1.72 -14.92 -38.49
CA THR A 682 -0.77 -13.96 -37.90
C THR A 682 -1.50 -12.73 -37.30
N THR A 683 -1.02 -11.50 -37.55
CA THR A 683 -1.67 -10.22 -37.23
C THR A 683 -2.76 -9.89 -38.26
N ALA A 684 -3.71 -10.81 -38.44
CA ALA A 684 -4.84 -10.68 -39.37
C ALA A 684 -5.67 -9.41 -39.10
N ASN A 685 -5.84 -8.56 -40.12
CA ASN A 685 -6.62 -7.33 -40.03
C ASN A 685 -7.40 -6.99 -41.31
N THR A 686 -8.65 -7.43 -41.37
CA THR A 686 -9.61 -7.07 -42.44
C THR A 686 -10.62 -6.01 -41.99
N HIS A 687 -10.38 -5.29 -40.88
CA HIS A 687 -11.26 -4.20 -40.43
C HIS A 687 -11.44 -3.09 -41.46
N PRO A 688 -10.42 -2.62 -42.21
CA PRO A 688 -10.62 -1.58 -43.23
C PRO A 688 -11.69 -1.96 -44.26
N LYS A 689 -11.78 -3.24 -44.64
CA LYS A 689 -12.81 -3.73 -45.56
C LYS A 689 -14.21 -3.58 -44.96
N HIS A 690 -14.41 -4.09 -43.75
CA HIS A 690 -15.72 -4.09 -43.14
C HIS A 690 -16.16 -2.68 -42.73
N VAL A 691 -15.29 -1.93 -42.06
CA VAL A 691 -15.64 -0.66 -41.42
C VAL A 691 -15.53 0.52 -42.40
N THR A 692 -14.53 0.55 -43.29
CA THR A 692 -14.34 1.66 -44.23
C THR A 692 -15.02 1.39 -45.57
N ASP A 693 -14.70 0.27 -46.23
CA ASP A 693 -15.20 0.02 -47.59
C ASP A 693 -16.71 -0.26 -47.60
N TYR A 694 -17.22 -0.99 -46.60
CA TYR A 694 -18.63 -1.38 -46.50
C TYR A 694 -19.43 -0.66 -45.41
N SER A 695 -18.81 0.27 -44.66
CA SER A 695 -19.48 1.06 -43.61
C SER A 695 -20.22 0.20 -42.56
N ILE A 696 -19.72 -1.00 -42.27
CA ILE A 696 -20.32 -1.89 -41.28
C ILE A 696 -20.00 -1.35 -39.88
N SER A 697 -21.05 -1.10 -39.10
CA SER A 697 -20.91 -0.70 -37.70
C SER A 697 -20.26 -1.81 -36.88
N CYS A 698 -19.38 -1.46 -35.94
CA CYS A 698 -18.76 -2.43 -35.04
C CYS A 698 -19.80 -3.26 -34.27
N GLY A 699 -21.00 -2.72 -34.04
CA GLY A 699 -22.11 -3.42 -33.38
C GLY A 699 -22.70 -4.58 -34.19
N GLU A 700 -22.48 -4.62 -35.51
CA GLU A 700 -22.95 -5.71 -36.35
C GLU A 700 -22.11 -6.98 -36.18
N CYS A 701 -20.82 -6.86 -35.83
CA CYS A 701 -19.90 -7.99 -35.61
C CYS A 701 -19.49 -8.17 -34.15
N HIS A 702 -19.54 -7.12 -33.34
CA HIS A 702 -19.20 -7.17 -31.92
C HIS A 702 -20.43 -6.85 -31.09
N SER A 703 -21.56 -7.48 -31.43
CA SER A 703 -22.89 -7.15 -30.90
C SER A 703 -22.99 -7.32 -29.40
N ARG A 704 -22.21 -8.23 -28.80
CA ARG A 704 -22.15 -8.40 -27.34
C ARG A 704 -21.17 -7.42 -26.68
N THR A 705 -20.26 -6.82 -27.44
CA THR A 705 -19.21 -5.91 -26.93
C THR A 705 -19.62 -4.45 -27.03
N THR A 706 -20.22 -4.01 -28.14
CA THR A 706 -20.63 -2.61 -28.37
C THR A 706 -22.11 -2.49 -28.71
N LYS A 707 -22.78 -1.46 -28.16
CA LYS A 707 -24.24 -1.25 -28.33
C LYS A 707 -24.58 -0.64 -29.69
N ASN A 708 -23.77 0.33 -30.12
CA ASN A 708 -24.03 1.20 -31.28
C ASN A 708 -22.76 1.49 -32.09
N GLY A 709 -21.71 0.69 -31.90
CA GLY A 709 -20.40 0.91 -32.51
C GLY A 709 -19.52 1.96 -31.81
N THR A 710 -20.07 2.73 -30.87
CA THR A 710 -19.35 3.81 -30.16
C THR A 710 -19.33 3.67 -28.64
N THR A 711 -20.11 2.73 -28.07
CA THR A 711 -20.22 2.51 -26.62
C THR A 711 -20.17 1.02 -26.27
N ILE A 712 -19.38 0.66 -25.25
CA ILE A 712 -19.31 -0.72 -24.74
C ILE A 712 -20.61 -1.09 -24.03
N ARG A 713 -21.08 -2.33 -24.23
CA ARG A 713 -22.30 -2.83 -23.59
C ARG A 713 -22.12 -3.00 -22.09
N THR A 714 -23.11 -2.50 -21.34
CA THR A 714 -23.12 -2.54 -19.88
C THR A 714 -23.37 -3.94 -19.32
N ASN A 715 -24.06 -4.81 -20.06
CA ASN A 715 -24.42 -6.16 -19.64
C ASN A 715 -23.40 -7.24 -20.04
N SER A 716 -22.44 -6.92 -20.90
CA SER A 716 -21.32 -7.82 -21.24
C SER A 716 -20.04 -7.02 -21.49
N PRO A 717 -19.49 -6.35 -20.47
CA PRO A 717 -18.27 -5.56 -20.62
C PRO A 717 -17.00 -6.37 -20.41
N SER A 718 -17.08 -7.50 -19.70
CA SER A 718 -15.96 -8.43 -19.49
C SER A 718 -15.39 -8.92 -20.82
N ILE A 719 -16.23 -9.13 -21.83
CA ILE A 719 -15.82 -9.61 -23.15
C ILE A 719 -15.05 -8.59 -23.99
N HIS A 720 -15.03 -7.31 -23.61
CA HIS A 720 -14.20 -6.31 -24.31
C HIS A 720 -12.71 -6.49 -23.98
N VAL A 721 -12.40 -7.00 -22.79
CA VAL A 721 -11.04 -7.04 -22.22
C VAL A 721 -10.70 -8.40 -21.59
N ASN A 722 -11.33 -9.48 -22.04
CA ASN A 722 -11.11 -10.84 -21.53
C ASN A 722 -9.94 -11.57 -22.22
N THR A 723 -9.05 -10.83 -22.88
CA THR A 723 -7.99 -11.37 -23.74
C THR A 723 -8.46 -12.18 -24.94
N SER A 724 -9.76 -12.38 -25.16
CA SER A 724 -10.35 -13.07 -26.31
C SER A 724 -10.81 -12.08 -27.38
N ARG A 725 -10.89 -12.53 -28.64
CA ARG A 725 -11.50 -11.77 -29.73
C ARG A 725 -12.78 -12.46 -30.10
N GLU A 726 -13.88 -11.83 -29.74
CA GLU A 726 -15.20 -12.43 -29.87
C GLU A 726 -16.01 -11.67 -30.91
N VAL A 727 -16.48 -12.41 -31.92
CA VAL A 727 -17.35 -11.90 -32.98
C VAL A 727 -18.73 -12.51 -32.75
N PHE A 728 -19.72 -11.64 -32.55
CA PHE A 728 -21.12 -11.98 -32.41
C PHE A 728 -21.92 -11.09 -33.34
N PHE A 729 -22.61 -11.70 -34.29
CA PHE A 729 -23.39 -10.95 -35.25
C PHE A 729 -24.66 -10.35 -34.60
N ASN A 730 -24.95 -9.07 -34.85
CA ASN A 730 -26.26 -8.46 -34.57
C ASN A 730 -27.06 -8.46 -35.87
N LEU A 731 -28.29 -8.95 -35.86
CA LEU A 731 -29.02 -9.33 -37.07
C LEU A 731 -30.00 -8.24 -37.50
N SER A 732 -29.55 -6.97 -37.53
CA SER A 732 -30.42 -5.81 -37.74
C SER A 732 -30.85 -5.60 -39.20
N SER A 733 -30.20 -6.29 -40.15
CA SER A 733 -30.52 -6.24 -41.58
C SER A 733 -30.95 -7.62 -42.14
N ASN A 734 -31.82 -7.61 -43.15
CA ASN A 734 -32.33 -8.80 -43.86
C ASN A 734 -31.25 -9.62 -44.62
N LEU A 735 -29.97 -9.29 -44.48
CA LEU A 735 -28.88 -9.88 -45.26
C LEU A 735 -28.16 -11.03 -44.55
N SER A 736 -28.39 -11.29 -43.26
CA SER A 736 -27.45 -12.15 -42.50
C SER A 736 -28.03 -12.88 -41.27
N LYS A 737 -29.31 -13.30 -41.28
CA LYS A 737 -29.94 -13.99 -40.12
C LYS A 737 -29.32 -15.36 -39.71
N LEU A 738 -28.32 -15.88 -40.44
CA LEU A 738 -27.72 -17.22 -40.23
C LEU A 738 -26.19 -17.22 -40.06
N GLY A 739 -25.52 -16.06 -40.02
CA GLY A 739 -24.06 -15.98 -39.97
C GLY A 739 -23.44 -16.50 -38.67
N SER A 740 -22.32 -17.23 -38.76
CA SER A 740 -21.55 -17.70 -37.60
C SER A 740 -20.07 -17.41 -37.74
N TYR A 741 -19.38 -17.21 -36.61
CA TYR A 741 -17.93 -17.04 -36.54
C TYR A 741 -17.34 -18.16 -35.69
N ASP A 742 -16.43 -18.93 -36.28
CA ASP A 742 -15.61 -19.90 -35.55
C ASP A 742 -14.35 -19.21 -35.04
N ALA A 743 -14.25 -19.02 -33.73
CA ALA A 743 -13.12 -18.35 -33.11
C ALA A 743 -11.81 -19.17 -33.15
N GLY A 744 -11.90 -20.51 -33.27
CA GLY A 744 -10.74 -21.39 -33.34
C GLY A 744 -10.10 -21.38 -34.73
N GLN A 745 -10.93 -21.46 -35.77
CA GLN A 745 -10.52 -21.37 -37.17
C GLN A 745 -10.38 -19.93 -37.66
N LYS A 746 -10.89 -18.96 -36.89
CA LYS A 746 -11.00 -17.54 -37.26
C LYS A 746 -11.80 -17.35 -38.55
N SER A 747 -12.83 -18.18 -38.77
CA SER A 747 -13.58 -18.24 -40.02
C SER A 747 -15.04 -17.79 -39.85
N CYS A 748 -15.57 -17.12 -40.86
CA CYS A 748 -16.97 -16.70 -40.96
C CYS A 748 -17.69 -17.64 -41.92
N SER A 749 -18.88 -18.12 -41.57
CA SER A 749 -19.72 -18.94 -42.44
C SER A 749 -21.17 -18.44 -42.45
N SER A 750 -21.92 -18.72 -43.51
CA SER A 750 -23.34 -18.36 -43.65
C SER A 750 -23.61 -16.85 -43.54
N VAL A 751 -22.61 -16.01 -43.85
CA VAL A 751 -22.71 -14.55 -43.86
C VAL A 751 -23.09 -14.09 -45.27
N GLY A 752 -24.18 -13.31 -45.40
CA GLY A 752 -24.68 -12.85 -46.71
C GLY A 752 -23.67 -12.10 -47.57
N CYS A 753 -22.79 -11.31 -46.95
CA CYS A 753 -21.71 -10.61 -47.64
C CYS A 753 -20.63 -11.55 -48.22
N HIS A 754 -20.53 -12.77 -47.70
CA HIS A 754 -19.65 -13.85 -48.20
C HIS A 754 -20.44 -14.88 -49.02
N SER A 755 -21.51 -14.45 -49.70
CA SER A 755 -22.31 -15.33 -50.56
C SER A 755 -22.17 -14.95 -52.02
N ASN A 756 -22.49 -15.91 -52.91
CA ASN A 756 -22.62 -15.65 -54.36
C ASN A 756 -23.95 -14.97 -54.73
N GLY A 757 -24.72 -14.46 -53.75
CA GLY A 757 -26.05 -13.87 -53.96
C GLY A 757 -27.16 -14.87 -54.31
N ARG A 758 -26.86 -16.17 -54.40
CA ARG A 758 -27.82 -17.26 -54.74
C ARG A 758 -28.00 -18.27 -53.60
N GLY A 759 -27.66 -17.88 -52.37
CA GLY A 759 -27.76 -18.74 -51.19
C GLY A 759 -26.61 -19.74 -51.02
N THR A 760 -25.54 -19.64 -51.81
CA THR A 760 -24.28 -20.35 -51.55
C THR A 760 -23.34 -19.42 -50.81
N TYR A 761 -22.86 -19.85 -49.65
CA TYR A 761 -21.97 -19.09 -48.78
C TYR A 761 -20.57 -19.67 -48.82
N GLN A 762 -19.57 -18.82 -48.91
CA GLN A 762 -18.17 -19.20 -48.75
C GLN A 762 -17.75 -19.06 -47.29
N VAL A 763 -16.81 -19.91 -46.88
CA VAL A 763 -16.17 -19.81 -45.57
C VAL A 763 -15.00 -18.84 -45.70
N ALA A 764 -15.04 -17.72 -44.99
CA ALA A 764 -14.04 -16.64 -45.09
C ALA A 764 -13.14 -16.68 -43.88
N THR A 765 -11.82 -16.72 -44.04
CA THR A 765 -10.92 -16.63 -42.89
C THR A 765 -10.51 -15.19 -42.63
N TRP A 766 -10.58 -14.77 -41.37
CA TRP A 766 -10.19 -13.42 -40.97
C TRP A 766 -8.70 -13.18 -41.27
N GLY A 767 -8.42 -12.16 -42.08
CA GLY A 767 -7.06 -11.85 -42.55
C GLY A 767 -6.75 -12.33 -43.97
N GLU A 768 -7.63 -13.11 -44.62
CA GLU A 768 -7.47 -13.48 -46.03
C GLU A 768 -7.40 -12.26 -46.95
N ALA A 769 -6.67 -12.40 -48.05
CA ALA A 769 -6.60 -11.38 -49.09
C ALA A 769 -7.89 -11.43 -49.93
N ASP A 770 -8.41 -10.26 -50.29
CA ASP A 770 -9.55 -10.14 -51.20
C ASP A 770 -9.14 -10.61 -52.61
N ASP A 771 -9.81 -11.63 -53.13
CA ASP A 771 -9.95 -11.81 -54.56
C ASP A 771 -11.42 -11.86 -54.97
N CYS A 772 -11.69 -11.55 -56.23
CA CYS A 772 -13.04 -11.56 -56.78
C CYS A 772 -13.56 -13.00 -56.97
N GLY A 773 -12.66 -13.98 -57.03
CA GLY A 773 -12.96 -15.41 -57.13
C GLY A 773 -13.69 -15.94 -55.90
N TYR A 774 -13.49 -15.28 -54.76
CA TYR A 774 -14.18 -15.54 -53.51
C TYR A 774 -15.71 -15.48 -53.67
N CYS A 775 -16.25 -14.41 -54.26
CA CYS A 775 -17.69 -14.31 -54.50
C CYS A 775 -18.12 -14.85 -55.88
N HIS A 776 -17.21 -14.85 -56.86
CA HIS A 776 -17.46 -15.25 -58.24
C HIS A 776 -16.54 -16.40 -58.68
N PRO A 777 -16.76 -17.64 -58.22
CA PRO A 777 -15.97 -18.76 -58.67
C PRO A 777 -16.14 -18.97 -60.18
N LEU A 778 -15.06 -18.88 -60.95
CA LEU A 778 -15.06 -19.01 -62.42
C LEU A 778 -15.69 -20.32 -62.89
N ALA A 779 -15.55 -21.39 -62.10
CA ALA A 779 -16.18 -22.68 -62.36
C ALA A 779 -17.73 -22.63 -62.40
N SER A 780 -18.34 -21.58 -61.85
CA SER A 780 -19.80 -21.36 -61.89
C SER A 780 -20.25 -20.51 -63.09
N LEU A 781 -19.31 -20.02 -63.90
CA LEU A 781 -19.61 -19.31 -65.14
C LEU A 781 -19.60 -20.32 -66.31
N GLY A 782 -20.63 -20.25 -67.17
CA GLY A 782 -20.79 -21.13 -68.33
C GLY A 782 -21.68 -20.50 -69.40
N GLY A 783 -21.91 -21.20 -70.50
CA GLY A 783 -22.76 -20.73 -71.60
C GLY A 783 -22.20 -19.47 -72.28
N ALA A 784 -22.98 -18.39 -72.32
CA ALA A 784 -22.59 -17.14 -72.98
C ALA A 784 -21.36 -16.47 -72.36
N HIS A 785 -21.03 -16.68 -71.08
CA HIS A 785 -19.77 -16.16 -70.53
C HIS A 785 -18.55 -16.78 -71.21
N ALA A 786 -18.54 -18.10 -71.43
CA ALA A 786 -17.46 -18.80 -72.14
C ALA A 786 -17.29 -18.36 -73.62
N LYS A 787 -18.24 -17.58 -74.15
CA LYS A 787 -18.15 -16.96 -75.49
C LYS A 787 -17.48 -15.59 -75.46
N HIS A 788 -17.34 -14.96 -74.31
CA HIS A 788 -16.84 -13.60 -74.15
C HIS A 788 -15.57 -13.52 -73.29
N VAL A 789 -15.34 -14.52 -72.43
CA VAL A 789 -14.19 -14.56 -71.53
C VAL A 789 -13.53 -15.94 -71.56
N ASP A 790 -12.21 -15.96 -71.38
CA ASP A 790 -11.46 -17.20 -71.17
C ASP A 790 -11.61 -17.62 -69.70
N LEU A 791 -12.41 -18.66 -69.47
CA LEU A 791 -12.70 -19.20 -68.12
C LEU A 791 -11.53 -19.98 -67.52
N THR A 792 -10.43 -20.19 -68.25
CA THR A 792 -9.22 -20.88 -67.78
C THR A 792 -8.17 -19.92 -67.22
N GLN A 793 -8.35 -18.61 -67.39
CA GLN A 793 -7.42 -17.58 -66.95
C GLN A 793 -7.87 -16.94 -65.62
N VAL A 794 -6.91 -16.51 -64.79
CA VAL A 794 -7.20 -15.79 -63.55
C VAL A 794 -7.72 -14.39 -63.88
N VAL A 795 -9.00 -14.14 -63.65
CA VAL A 795 -9.63 -12.85 -63.94
C VAL A 795 -9.56 -11.93 -62.72
N MET A 796 -8.94 -10.76 -62.87
CA MET A 796 -9.02 -9.66 -61.91
C MET A 796 -10.29 -8.85 -62.25
N PHE A 797 -11.22 -8.61 -61.33
CA PHE A 797 -12.46 -7.86 -61.63
C PHE A 797 -12.39 -6.37 -61.22
N TYR A 798 -13.32 -5.58 -61.77
CA TYR A 798 -13.64 -4.16 -61.52
C TYR A 798 -12.79 -3.09 -62.21
N THR A 799 -11.47 -3.23 -62.31
CA THR A 799 -10.64 -2.33 -63.14
C THR A 799 -10.28 -2.94 -64.50
N TYR A 800 -10.80 -4.13 -64.77
CA TYR A 800 -10.45 -4.91 -65.94
C TYR A 800 -11.35 -4.54 -67.11
N THR A 801 -10.94 -3.48 -67.81
CA THR A 801 -11.59 -2.95 -69.02
C THR A 801 -10.87 -3.29 -70.31
N ALA A 802 -9.74 -3.99 -70.19
CA ALA A 802 -8.93 -4.39 -71.33
C ALA A 802 -9.63 -5.49 -72.15
N ASN A 803 -9.50 -5.41 -73.46
CA ASN A 803 -9.67 -6.55 -74.34
C ASN A 803 -8.35 -7.32 -74.38
N ARG A 804 -8.36 -8.60 -73.98
CA ARG A 804 -7.19 -9.51 -74.05
C ARG A 804 -7.46 -10.73 -74.92
N SER A 805 -8.39 -10.59 -75.84
CA SER A 805 -8.70 -11.65 -76.81
C SER A 805 -7.42 -12.10 -77.50
N THR A 806 -7.28 -13.40 -77.67
CA THR A 806 -6.17 -14.03 -78.39
C THR A 806 -6.66 -14.43 -79.78
N ALA A 807 -5.81 -15.09 -80.57
CA ALA A 807 -6.25 -15.67 -81.83
C ALA A 807 -7.43 -16.65 -81.60
N ASP A 808 -7.36 -17.45 -80.55
CA ASP A 808 -8.23 -18.59 -80.33
C ASP A 808 -9.57 -18.25 -79.67
N GLY A 809 -9.72 -17.07 -79.07
CA GLY A 809 -10.97 -16.72 -78.42
C GLY A 809 -11.04 -15.33 -77.82
N TYR A 810 -12.27 -14.91 -77.54
CA TYR A 810 -12.52 -13.65 -76.86
C TYR A 810 -12.17 -13.73 -75.39
N ASN A 811 -11.49 -12.69 -74.91
CA ASN A 811 -11.20 -12.51 -73.50
C ASN A 811 -11.42 -11.05 -73.10
N PHE A 812 -12.68 -10.68 -72.99
CA PHE A 812 -13.11 -9.34 -72.61
C PHE A 812 -13.08 -9.18 -71.10
N GLY A 813 -12.62 -8.02 -70.65
CA GLY A 813 -12.71 -7.70 -69.24
C GLY A 813 -14.16 -7.55 -68.77
N CYS A 814 -14.46 -8.03 -67.57
CA CYS A 814 -15.84 -8.14 -67.06
C CYS A 814 -16.52 -6.78 -66.91
N SER A 815 -15.74 -5.72 -66.67
CA SER A 815 -16.24 -4.34 -66.60
C SER A 815 -16.69 -3.78 -67.97
N THR A 816 -16.51 -4.55 -69.04
CA THR A 816 -17.14 -4.29 -70.35
C THR A 816 -18.67 -4.42 -70.25
N CYS A 817 -19.17 -5.30 -69.37
CA CYS A 817 -20.59 -5.57 -69.18
C CYS A 817 -21.10 -5.23 -67.78
N HIS A 818 -20.22 -5.28 -66.78
CA HIS A 818 -20.54 -5.05 -65.37
C HIS A 818 -20.03 -3.69 -64.86
N PRO A 819 -20.59 -3.18 -63.75
CA PRO A 819 -20.14 -1.93 -63.14
C PRO A 819 -18.64 -1.91 -62.81
N LEU A 820 -18.00 -0.76 -63.01
CA LEU A 820 -16.61 -0.49 -62.63
C LEU A 820 -16.41 -0.27 -61.13
N VAL A 821 -17.49 0.01 -60.39
CA VAL A 821 -17.45 0.42 -58.97
C VAL A 821 -18.17 -0.58 -58.08
N ASN A 822 -17.58 -0.82 -56.90
CA ASN A 822 -17.97 -1.86 -55.95
C ASN A 822 -19.30 -1.58 -55.21
N SER A 823 -19.77 -0.32 -55.19
CA SER A 823 -20.97 0.07 -54.41
C SER A 823 -22.27 -0.62 -54.84
N SER A 824 -22.28 -1.29 -56.00
CA SER A 824 -23.43 -2.02 -56.54
C SER A 824 -23.42 -3.54 -56.26
N HIS A 825 -22.36 -4.10 -55.66
CA HIS A 825 -22.15 -5.56 -55.62
C HIS A 825 -22.76 -6.31 -54.43
N VAL A 826 -23.26 -5.62 -53.40
CA VAL A 826 -23.70 -6.28 -52.15
C VAL A 826 -25.13 -5.92 -51.72
N MET A 827 -25.85 -5.15 -52.52
CA MET A 827 -27.20 -4.67 -52.18
C MET A 827 -28.25 -5.33 -53.08
N GLY A 828 -28.85 -6.42 -52.61
CA GLY A 828 -30.15 -6.91 -53.15
C GLY A 828 -30.12 -8.12 -54.09
N GLY A 829 -29.03 -8.90 -54.15
CA GLY A 829 -29.02 -10.21 -54.83
C GLY A 829 -29.28 -10.20 -56.34
N THR A 830 -29.08 -9.05 -57.00
CA THR A 830 -29.39 -8.89 -58.43
C THR A 830 -28.14 -8.59 -59.24
N ILE A 831 -27.98 -9.25 -60.40
CA ILE A 831 -26.86 -9.03 -61.32
C ILE A 831 -27.09 -7.70 -62.05
N VAL A 832 -26.21 -6.73 -61.83
CA VAL A 832 -26.26 -5.41 -62.48
C VAL A 832 -25.43 -5.44 -63.77
N LEU A 833 -26.04 -4.94 -64.84
CA LEU A 833 -25.36 -4.57 -66.08
C LEU A 833 -25.13 -3.06 -66.09
N ASP A 834 -23.93 -2.66 -66.47
CA ASP A 834 -23.63 -1.26 -66.74
C ASP A 834 -22.92 -1.16 -68.08
N LEU A 835 -23.68 -0.78 -69.09
CA LEU A 835 -23.25 -0.71 -70.48
C LEU A 835 -23.10 0.74 -70.95
N ARG A 836 -23.18 1.70 -70.02
CA ARG A 836 -23.10 3.14 -70.32
C ARG A 836 -21.71 3.50 -70.87
N PRO A 837 -21.63 4.26 -71.98
CA PRO A 837 -20.36 4.67 -72.58
C PRO A 837 -19.70 5.86 -71.87
N GLY A 838 -20.48 6.69 -71.15
CA GLY A 838 -20.00 7.94 -70.53
C GLY A 838 -19.39 7.79 -69.12
N ILE A 839 -19.05 6.59 -68.67
CA ILE A 839 -18.47 6.37 -67.34
C ILE A 839 -16.95 6.51 -67.40
N ALA A 840 -16.35 7.21 -66.43
CA ALA A 840 -14.90 7.36 -66.37
C ALA A 840 -14.19 5.98 -66.32
N ASN A 841 -13.08 5.85 -67.04
CA ASN A 841 -12.25 4.64 -67.11
C ASN A 841 -12.86 3.42 -67.82
N VAL A 842 -13.96 3.57 -68.57
CA VAL A 842 -14.46 2.46 -69.40
C VAL A 842 -13.48 2.09 -70.51
N GLY A 843 -13.46 0.81 -70.88
CA GLY A 843 -12.65 0.29 -71.99
C GLY A 843 -13.15 0.78 -73.35
N THR A 844 -12.32 0.63 -74.38
CA THR A 844 -12.58 1.08 -75.76
C THR A 844 -13.89 0.54 -76.34
N LEU A 845 -14.25 -0.72 -76.00
CA LEU A 845 -15.48 -1.36 -76.47
C LEU A 845 -16.72 -0.71 -75.88
N ARG A 846 -16.75 -0.57 -74.55
CA ARG A 846 -17.89 0.02 -73.84
C ARG A 846 -18.05 1.50 -74.13
N ALA A 847 -16.95 2.24 -74.32
CA ALA A 847 -16.97 3.64 -74.74
C ALA A 847 -17.70 3.87 -76.09
N LYS A 848 -17.82 2.83 -76.93
CA LYS A 848 -18.47 2.87 -78.24
C LYS A 848 -19.91 2.35 -78.24
N ASN A 849 -20.41 1.92 -77.08
CA ASN A 849 -21.84 1.65 -76.92
C ASN A 849 -22.65 2.92 -77.23
N ARG A 850 -23.91 2.75 -77.63
CA ARG A 850 -24.72 3.91 -78.01
C ARG A 850 -24.96 4.83 -76.81
N ASN A 851 -24.88 6.13 -77.02
CA ASN A 851 -25.13 7.15 -75.99
C ASN A 851 -26.56 7.14 -75.43
N THR A 852 -27.49 6.43 -76.08
CA THR A 852 -28.84 6.18 -75.56
C THR A 852 -28.84 5.26 -74.34
N ILE A 853 -27.74 4.56 -74.05
CA ILE A 853 -27.58 3.78 -72.83
C ILE A 853 -27.16 4.73 -71.71
N THR A 854 -28.12 5.11 -70.88
CA THR A 854 -27.98 6.10 -69.81
C THR A 854 -28.19 5.54 -68.41
N ALA A 855 -28.68 4.29 -68.32
CA ALA A 855 -28.96 3.62 -67.05
C ALA A 855 -28.07 2.39 -66.86
N SER A 856 -27.85 2.04 -65.60
CA SER A 856 -27.30 0.76 -65.15
C SER A 856 -28.32 0.09 -64.25
N GLY A 857 -28.43 -1.23 -64.33
CA GLY A 857 -29.40 -1.96 -63.53
C GLY A 857 -29.50 -3.43 -63.95
N PRO A 858 -30.48 -4.16 -63.42
CA PRO A 858 -30.80 -5.51 -63.88
C PRO A 858 -31.14 -5.52 -65.37
N ALA A 859 -31.05 -6.68 -66.01
CA ALA A 859 -31.52 -6.80 -67.39
C ALA A 859 -33.00 -6.39 -67.50
N GLY A 860 -33.38 -5.70 -68.57
CA GLY A 860 -34.71 -5.10 -68.74
C GLY A 860 -34.81 -3.64 -68.26
N THR A 861 -33.77 -3.10 -67.63
CA THR A 861 -33.72 -1.69 -67.25
C THR A 861 -33.87 -0.80 -68.48
N ALA A 862 -34.84 0.12 -68.45
CA ALA A 862 -35.05 1.10 -69.51
C ALA A 862 -33.75 1.89 -69.75
N ASN A 863 -33.33 2.03 -71.01
CA ASN A 863 -32.05 2.63 -71.40
C ASN A 863 -30.80 1.94 -70.78
N GLY A 864 -30.92 0.67 -70.38
CA GLY A 864 -29.85 -0.12 -69.77
C GLY A 864 -29.01 -0.97 -70.73
N GLY A 865 -29.25 -0.86 -72.04
CA GLY A 865 -28.52 -1.64 -73.06
C GLY A 865 -29.02 -3.08 -73.23
N THR A 866 -30.20 -3.40 -72.70
CA THR A 866 -30.93 -4.67 -72.93
C THR A 866 -32.35 -4.39 -73.39
N THR A 867 -33.00 -5.35 -74.04
CA THR A 867 -34.40 -5.24 -74.47
C THR A 867 -35.35 -5.20 -73.27
N ALA A 868 -36.52 -4.61 -73.43
CA ALA A 868 -37.50 -4.47 -72.35
C ALA A 868 -38.03 -5.83 -71.83
N ASP A 869 -38.02 -6.87 -72.65
CA ASP A 869 -38.38 -8.24 -72.26
C ASP A 869 -37.25 -8.98 -71.52
N SER A 870 -36.08 -8.35 -71.35
CA SER A 870 -34.95 -8.99 -70.67
C SER A 870 -35.19 -9.11 -69.17
N VAL A 871 -34.98 -10.30 -68.62
CA VAL A 871 -35.06 -10.67 -67.21
C VAL A 871 -33.85 -11.54 -66.86
N SER A 872 -33.04 -11.08 -65.91
CA SER A 872 -31.90 -11.83 -65.38
C SER A 872 -32.32 -13.23 -64.91
N GLY A 873 -31.60 -14.26 -65.36
CA GLY A 873 -31.89 -15.67 -65.07
C GLY A 873 -32.84 -16.37 -66.06
N SER A 874 -33.47 -15.65 -67.00
CA SER A 874 -34.41 -16.24 -67.97
C SER A 874 -34.14 -15.82 -69.40
N VAL A 875 -34.18 -14.51 -69.69
CA VAL A 875 -34.00 -13.97 -71.05
C VAL A 875 -33.16 -12.71 -70.99
N VAL A 876 -32.05 -12.62 -71.70
CA VAL A 876 -31.30 -11.36 -71.80
C VAL A 876 -30.88 -11.15 -73.24
N LYS A 877 -31.37 -10.08 -73.86
CA LYS A 877 -30.98 -9.68 -75.21
C LYS A 877 -30.38 -8.28 -75.11
N CYS A 878 -29.12 -8.17 -75.50
CA CYS A 878 -28.42 -6.90 -75.53
C CYS A 878 -28.83 -6.10 -76.76
N LEU A 879 -28.94 -4.78 -76.61
CA LEU A 879 -29.23 -3.83 -77.69
C LEU A 879 -28.32 -2.62 -77.56
N ASN A 880 -28.01 -1.97 -78.69
CA ASN A 880 -27.14 -0.78 -78.73
C ASN A 880 -25.70 -1.00 -78.20
N ILE A 881 -25.21 -2.26 -78.23
CA ILE A 881 -23.89 -2.67 -77.71
C ILE A 881 -22.88 -2.79 -78.84
N TYR A 882 -21.74 -2.12 -78.72
CA TYR A 882 -20.72 -2.05 -79.77
C TYR A 882 -20.18 -3.41 -80.20
N CYS A 883 -20.05 -4.36 -79.26
CA CYS A 883 -19.63 -5.73 -79.55
C CYS A 883 -20.59 -6.47 -80.51
N HIS A 884 -21.82 -5.98 -80.64
CA HIS A 884 -22.85 -6.47 -81.54
C HIS A 884 -23.19 -5.41 -82.58
N SER A 885 -22.19 -4.67 -83.05
CA SER A 885 -22.36 -3.66 -84.10
C SER A 885 -21.64 -4.04 -85.39
N ASN A 886 -21.95 -3.31 -86.46
CA ASN A 886 -21.21 -3.34 -87.72
C ASN A 886 -19.77 -2.79 -87.63
N GLY A 887 -19.33 -2.30 -86.46
CA GLY A 887 -18.00 -1.73 -86.25
C GLY A 887 -17.73 -0.40 -86.99
N TYR A 888 -18.71 0.14 -87.71
CA TYR A 888 -18.54 1.32 -88.56
C TYR A 888 -18.72 2.60 -87.75
N ALA A 889 -17.60 3.24 -87.39
CA ALA A 889 -17.59 4.39 -86.47
C ALA A 889 -18.45 5.58 -86.94
N SER A 890 -18.58 5.80 -88.25
CA SER A 890 -19.35 6.92 -88.81
C SER A 890 -20.86 6.69 -88.79
N ASN A 891 -21.30 5.43 -88.83
CA ASN A 891 -22.71 5.05 -88.82
C ASN A 891 -22.87 3.65 -88.18
N PRO A 892 -22.78 3.57 -86.84
CA PRO A 892 -22.83 2.29 -86.15
C PRO A 892 -24.25 1.72 -86.19
N VAL A 893 -24.38 0.53 -86.77
CA VAL A 893 -25.61 -0.28 -86.73
C VAL A 893 -25.41 -1.34 -85.66
N TYR A 894 -26.32 -1.38 -84.69
CA TYR A 894 -26.26 -2.31 -83.56
C TYR A 894 -27.30 -3.42 -83.73
N ALA A 895 -26.84 -4.65 -83.87
CA ALA A 895 -27.67 -5.83 -83.85
C ALA A 895 -28.20 -6.10 -82.43
N THR A 896 -29.45 -6.57 -82.35
CA THR A 896 -29.97 -7.14 -81.11
C THR A 896 -29.43 -8.56 -80.97
N THR A 897 -28.93 -8.93 -79.80
CA THR A 897 -28.36 -10.27 -79.60
C THR A 897 -29.45 -11.34 -79.52
N PRO A 898 -29.09 -12.60 -79.81
CA PRO A 898 -29.83 -13.74 -79.29
C PRO A 898 -29.92 -13.69 -77.76
N ASN A 899 -30.81 -14.50 -77.19
CA ASN A 899 -30.92 -14.60 -75.74
C ASN A 899 -29.62 -15.18 -75.14
N TRP A 900 -29.07 -14.48 -74.14
CA TRP A 900 -27.87 -14.84 -73.37
C TRP A 900 -27.93 -16.24 -72.77
N TYR A 901 -29.13 -16.68 -72.35
CA TYR A 901 -29.33 -18.01 -71.77
C TYR A 901 -29.57 -19.10 -72.82
N GLY A 902 -29.56 -18.76 -74.11
CA GLY A 902 -29.70 -19.70 -75.22
C GLY A 902 -30.19 -19.02 -76.50
N GLY A 903 -29.52 -19.28 -77.62
CA GLY A 903 -29.88 -18.75 -78.93
C GLY A 903 -28.66 -18.60 -79.84
N THR A 904 -28.89 -18.53 -81.15
CA THR A 904 -27.84 -18.30 -82.16
C THR A 904 -28.30 -17.21 -83.12
N PHE A 905 -27.34 -16.50 -83.72
CA PHE A 905 -27.63 -15.70 -84.89
C PHE A 905 -28.12 -16.62 -86.03
N ALA A 906 -29.10 -16.16 -86.82
CA ALA A 906 -29.68 -16.93 -87.91
C ALA A 906 -28.84 -16.77 -89.18
N GLY A 907 -28.52 -17.88 -89.86
CA GLY A 907 -27.69 -17.85 -91.07
C GLY A 907 -26.21 -17.57 -90.77
N ASP A 908 -25.55 -16.84 -91.68
CA ASP A 908 -24.15 -16.44 -91.50
C ASP A 908 -24.00 -15.44 -90.33
N LYS A 909 -23.10 -15.75 -89.41
CA LYS A 909 -22.81 -14.91 -88.24
C LYS A 909 -22.22 -13.57 -88.64
N CYS A 910 -21.44 -13.50 -89.72
CA CYS A 910 -20.87 -12.26 -90.23
C CYS A 910 -21.96 -11.33 -90.78
N ALA A 911 -22.94 -11.88 -91.53
CA ALA A 911 -24.09 -11.13 -92.06
C ALA A 911 -24.92 -10.46 -90.98
N SER A 912 -24.97 -11.06 -89.78
CA SER A 912 -25.76 -10.54 -88.66
C SER A 912 -25.23 -9.23 -88.09
N CYS A 913 -23.97 -8.87 -88.38
CA CYS A 913 -23.33 -7.65 -87.89
C CYS A 913 -22.75 -6.77 -89.01
N HIS A 914 -22.05 -7.34 -89.99
CA HIS A 914 -21.25 -6.58 -90.98
C HIS A 914 -21.73 -6.71 -92.44
N GLY A 915 -22.66 -7.63 -92.72
CA GLY A 915 -22.88 -8.14 -94.08
C GLY A 915 -21.81 -9.18 -94.48
N ASN A 916 -22.06 -9.94 -95.55
CA ASN A 916 -21.16 -11.01 -96.04
C ASN A 916 -20.14 -10.55 -97.09
N SER A 917 -20.12 -9.25 -97.32
CA SER A 917 -19.25 -8.50 -98.23
C SER A 917 -19.52 -7.01 -97.99
N PRO A 918 -18.64 -6.09 -98.42
CA PRO A 918 -18.83 -4.66 -98.19
C PRO A 918 -20.26 -4.20 -98.55
N ASN A 919 -21.03 -3.79 -97.54
CA ASN A 919 -22.38 -3.22 -97.63
C ASN A 919 -23.48 -4.09 -98.27
N SER A 920 -23.40 -5.42 -98.21
CA SER A 920 -24.42 -6.31 -98.81
C SER A 920 -25.76 -6.35 -98.07
N THR A 921 -25.76 -6.51 -96.75
CA THR A 921 -27.00 -6.68 -95.95
C THR A 921 -27.08 -5.70 -94.78
N ILE A 922 -25.94 -5.42 -94.15
CA ILE A 922 -25.79 -4.37 -93.14
C ILE A 922 -24.73 -3.41 -93.68
N ALA A 923 -25.05 -2.11 -93.70
CA ALA A 923 -24.11 -1.09 -94.17
C ALA A 923 -22.90 -1.03 -93.23
N GLY A 924 -21.72 -1.39 -93.74
CA GLY A 924 -20.41 -1.13 -93.14
C GLY A 924 -19.72 0.08 -93.80
N SER A 925 -18.39 0.01 -93.93
CA SER A 925 -17.63 1.06 -94.64
C SER A 925 -17.94 1.06 -96.15
N PRO A 926 -18.26 2.21 -96.76
CA PRO A 926 -18.51 2.35 -98.19
C PRO A 926 -17.28 2.42 -99.09
N ALA A 927 -16.07 2.21 -98.55
CA ALA A 927 -14.80 2.34 -99.28
C ALA A 927 -14.72 1.57 -100.61
N HIS A 928 -15.52 0.52 -100.75
CA HIS A 928 -15.53 -0.40 -101.87
C HIS A 928 -16.93 -0.69 -102.42
N TYR A 929 -17.93 0.14 -102.07
CA TYR A 929 -19.29 0.10 -102.59
C TYR A 929 -19.58 1.38 -103.37
N ASN A 930 -20.01 1.25 -104.62
CA ASN A 930 -20.30 2.34 -105.55
C ASN A 930 -21.70 2.13 -106.17
N ALA A 931 -22.52 3.18 -106.21
CA ALA A 931 -23.83 3.11 -106.86
C ALA A 931 -23.76 2.96 -108.39
N ASP A 932 -22.58 3.17 -108.99
CA ASP A 932 -22.33 3.14 -110.44
C ASP A 932 -21.04 2.35 -110.80
N PHE A 933 -20.85 1.14 -110.25
CA PHE A 933 -19.60 0.36 -110.40
C PHE A 933 -19.34 -0.15 -111.84
N ALA A 934 -20.39 -0.46 -112.59
CA ALA A 934 -20.29 -0.95 -113.98
C ALA A 934 -20.90 0.03 -115.01
N GLY A 935 -21.14 1.28 -114.61
CA GLY A 935 -21.86 2.29 -115.38
C GLY A 935 -23.05 2.89 -114.62
N PRO A 936 -23.72 3.92 -115.18
CA PRO A 936 -24.84 4.60 -114.52
C PRO A 936 -25.95 3.63 -114.11
N GLY A 937 -26.33 3.66 -112.83
CA GLY A 937 -27.45 2.87 -112.28
C GLY A 937 -27.11 1.45 -111.83
N ASN A 938 -25.86 1.00 -111.98
CA ASN A 938 -25.42 -0.32 -111.52
C ASN A 938 -24.71 -0.22 -110.16
N ALA A 939 -25.49 -0.38 -109.09
CA ALA A 939 -24.98 -0.40 -107.73
C ALA A 939 -24.22 -1.69 -107.43
N GLY A 940 -23.02 -1.57 -106.89
CA GLY A 940 -22.16 -2.69 -106.55
C GLY A 940 -20.75 -2.22 -106.21
N GLY A 941 -19.78 -3.11 -106.13
CA GLY A 941 -18.43 -2.70 -105.83
C GLY A 941 -17.43 -3.82 -105.97
N HIS A 942 -16.31 -3.73 -105.26
CA HIS A 942 -15.30 -4.78 -105.15
C HIS A 942 -15.80 -5.95 -104.25
N VAL A 943 -17.04 -6.40 -104.47
CA VAL A 943 -17.73 -7.45 -103.71
C VAL A 943 -17.30 -8.85 -104.13
N VAL A 944 -16.80 -9.00 -105.37
CA VAL A 944 -16.30 -10.26 -105.93
C VAL A 944 -14.85 -10.11 -106.39
N GLY A 945 -14.48 -8.98 -106.98
CA GLY A 945 -13.13 -8.72 -107.50
C GLY A 945 -13.12 -7.47 -108.39
N ILE A 946 -11.94 -7.07 -108.87
CA ILE A 946 -11.84 -5.95 -109.82
C ILE A 946 -12.35 -6.43 -111.18
N HIS A 947 -13.39 -5.76 -111.70
CA HIS A 947 -14.02 -6.06 -112.98
C HIS A 947 -14.50 -7.53 -113.11
N TYR A 948 -15.17 -8.03 -112.08
CA TYR A 948 -15.67 -9.41 -112.06
C TYR A 948 -16.82 -9.66 -113.06
N ASP A 949 -17.43 -8.59 -113.58
CA ASP A 949 -18.54 -8.58 -114.55
C ASP A 949 -18.37 -7.40 -115.54
N ASN A 950 -19.10 -7.42 -116.65
CA ASN A 950 -19.09 -6.38 -117.70
C ASN A 950 -17.72 -6.12 -118.36
N ILE A 951 -16.85 -7.14 -118.43
CA ILE A 951 -15.61 -7.07 -119.20
C ILE A 951 -15.74 -7.81 -120.52
N PHE A 952 -15.10 -7.30 -121.57
CA PHE A 952 -15.08 -7.97 -122.87
C PHE A 952 -13.97 -9.03 -122.94
N THR A 953 -14.23 -10.15 -123.63
CA THR A 953 -13.22 -11.17 -123.97
C THR A 953 -12.26 -10.70 -125.06
N GLY A 954 -12.49 -9.53 -125.66
CA GLY A 954 -11.72 -9.00 -126.79
C GLY A 954 -12.57 -8.03 -127.63
N THR A 955 -12.63 -8.23 -128.94
CA THR A 955 -13.34 -7.36 -129.89
C THR A 955 -14.86 -7.61 -130.00
N VAL A 956 -15.39 -8.73 -129.47
CA VAL A 956 -16.85 -9.00 -129.37
C VAL A 956 -17.16 -9.94 -128.20
N GLY A 957 -18.19 -9.63 -127.41
CA GLY A 957 -18.72 -10.48 -126.33
C GLY A 957 -18.21 -10.17 -124.91
N GLN A 958 -19.10 -10.32 -123.91
CA GLN A 958 -18.75 -10.21 -122.48
C GLN A 958 -18.17 -11.53 -121.96
N ALA A 959 -17.14 -11.44 -121.13
CA ALA A 959 -16.57 -12.59 -120.43
C ALA A 959 -17.51 -13.01 -119.29
N THR A 960 -17.77 -14.30 -119.19
CA THR A 960 -18.63 -14.86 -118.14
C THR A 960 -17.82 -15.23 -116.90
N PRO A 961 -18.40 -15.11 -115.70
CA PRO A 961 -17.92 -15.78 -114.49
C PRO A 961 -17.61 -17.28 -114.70
N GLY A 962 -16.52 -17.80 -114.14
CA GLY A 962 -16.20 -19.23 -114.20
C GLY A 962 -14.73 -19.60 -113.97
N ALA A 963 -14.42 -20.90 -113.97
CA ALA A 963 -13.06 -21.40 -113.74
C ALA A 963 -12.19 -21.47 -115.02
N LEU A 964 -12.73 -21.11 -116.19
CA LEU A 964 -12.03 -21.23 -117.47
C LEU A 964 -11.02 -20.08 -117.67
N GLY A 965 -10.02 -20.29 -118.53
CA GLY A 965 -9.01 -19.26 -118.83
C GLY A 965 -9.56 -18.00 -119.49
N THR A 966 -10.77 -18.06 -120.06
CA THR A 966 -11.50 -16.93 -120.67
C THR A 966 -12.45 -16.24 -119.70
N SER A 967 -12.67 -16.80 -118.51
CA SER A 967 -13.65 -16.30 -117.55
C SER A 967 -13.22 -14.99 -116.89
N SER A 968 -14.19 -14.13 -116.56
CA SER A 968 -13.96 -12.82 -115.95
C SER A 968 -13.41 -12.90 -114.53
N HIS A 969 -13.95 -13.81 -113.74
CA HIS A 969 -13.50 -14.19 -112.41
C HIS A 969 -13.78 -15.67 -112.15
N GLY A 970 -13.28 -16.21 -111.03
CA GLY A 970 -13.54 -17.60 -110.61
C GLY A 970 -12.39 -18.57 -110.89
N ASN A 971 -11.38 -18.10 -111.62
CA ASN A 971 -10.09 -18.78 -111.76
C ASN A 971 -9.01 -18.01 -110.97
N PRO A 972 -8.46 -18.58 -109.88
CA PRO A 972 -7.46 -17.90 -109.06
C PRO A 972 -6.14 -17.63 -109.81
N VAL A 973 -5.88 -18.31 -110.93
CA VAL A 973 -4.70 -18.08 -111.78
C VAL A 973 -4.80 -16.73 -112.49
N THR A 974 -5.98 -16.32 -112.93
CA THR A 974 -6.17 -15.16 -113.81
C THR A 974 -6.93 -14.00 -113.17
N SER A 975 -7.55 -14.22 -112.02
CA SER A 975 -8.37 -13.22 -111.32
C SER A 975 -8.25 -13.40 -109.81
N THR A 976 -8.21 -12.29 -109.08
CA THR A 976 -8.26 -12.29 -107.62
C THR A 976 -9.70 -12.04 -107.19
N SER A 977 -10.23 -12.96 -106.37
CA SER A 977 -11.48 -12.74 -105.68
C SER A 977 -11.24 -11.93 -104.41
N PHE A 978 -12.11 -10.96 -104.16
CA PHE A 978 -12.08 -10.15 -102.95
C PHE A 978 -13.13 -10.62 -101.97
N ASN A 979 -12.70 -10.84 -100.73
CA ASN A 979 -13.54 -11.12 -99.59
C ASN A 979 -12.95 -10.40 -98.35
N CYS A 980 -13.55 -10.59 -97.17
CA CYS A 980 -13.10 -9.97 -95.93
C CYS A 980 -11.59 -10.18 -95.68
N ASP A 981 -11.05 -11.34 -96.05
CA ASP A 981 -9.63 -11.68 -95.91
C ASP A 981 -8.70 -10.76 -96.69
N THR A 982 -9.17 -10.18 -97.81
CA THR A 982 -8.34 -9.30 -98.62
C THR A 982 -7.91 -8.05 -97.84
N CYS A 983 -8.77 -7.52 -96.95
CA CYS A 983 -8.50 -6.28 -96.20
C CYS A 983 -8.42 -6.48 -94.68
N HIS A 984 -8.95 -7.58 -94.17
CA HIS A 984 -8.98 -7.93 -92.76
C HIS A 984 -8.30 -9.28 -92.53
N PHE A 985 -7.20 -9.55 -93.23
CA PHE A 985 -6.50 -10.83 -93.17
C PHE A 985 -6.08 -11.21 -91.75
N ALA A 986 -5.72 -10.20 -90.95
CA ALA A 986 -5.42 -10.39 -89.53
C ALA A 986 -6.59 -10.89 -88.69
N THR A 987 -7.81 -10.88 -89.23
CA THR A 987 -9.09 -11.11 -88.52
C THR A 987 -9.87 -12.25 -89.16
N VAL A 988 -9.88 -12.35 -90.48
CA VAL A 988 -10.58 -13.37 -91.27
C VAL A 988 -9.63 -13.82 -92.38
N GLU A 989 -9.32 -15.10 -92.46
CA GLU A 989 -8.47 -15.67 -93.52
C GLU A 989 -9.29 -16.43 -94.58
N ALA A 990 -10.60 -16.48 -94.40
CA ALA A 990 -11.51 -17.21 -95.27
C ALA A 990 -11.61 -16.54 -96.65
N ARG A 991 -10.93 -17.13 -97.64
CA ARG A 991 -10.94 -16.71 -99.06
C ARG A 991 -12.27 -16.95 -99.79
N SER A 992 -13.21 -17.63 -99.15
CA SER A 992 -14.51 -17.99 -99.73
C SER A 992 -15.58 -17.95 -98.64
N ASN A 993 -16.73 -17.36 -98.95
CA ASN A 993 -17.91 -17.37 -98.08
C ASN A 993 -19.12 -17.83 -98.91
N ASP A 994 -19.59 -19.05 -98.66
CA ASP A 994 -20.70 -19.65 -99.41
C ASP A 994 -22.08 -19.13 -98.98
N LYS A 995 -22.15 -18.17 -98.06
CA LYS A 995 -23.38 -17.47 -97.69
C LYS A 995 -23.37 -16.02 -98.17
N ASN A 996 -22.35 -15.60 -98.91
CA ASN A 996 -22.36 -14.31 -99.61
C ASN A 996 -23.43 -14.33 -100.70
N VAL A 997 -24.42 -13.44 -100.58
CA VAL A 997 -25.58 -13.37 -101.48
C VAL A 997 -25.21 -13.21 -102.96
N VAL A 998 -24.05 -12.59 -103.25
CA VAL A 998 -23.54 -12.41 -104.62
C VAL A 998 -22.79 -13.65 -105.11
N CYS A 999 -21.98 -14.28 -104.25
CA CYS A 999 -21.25 -15.50 -104.61
C CYS A 999 -22.20 -16.69 -104.79
N VAL A 1000 -23.17 -16.85 -103.89
CA VAL A 1000 -24.17 -17.94 -103.92
C VAL A 1000 -24.91 -17.94 -105.25
N ALA A 1001 -25.39 -16.79 -105.71
CA ALA A 1001 -26.14 -16.67 -106.97
C ALA A 1001 -25.39 -17.29 -108.18
N CYS A 1002 -24.06 -17.19 -108.23
CA CYS A 1002 -23.22 -17.72 -109.30
C CYS A 1002 -22.61 -19.11 -108.99
N HIS A 1003 -22.55 -19.52 -107.71
CA HIS A 1003 -21.86 -20.72 -107.23
C HIS A 1003 -22.79 -21.75 -106.56
N ASN A 1004 -24.06 -21.81 -106.95
CA ASN A 1004 -25.12 -22.68 -106.40
C ASN A 1004 -24.91 -24.21 -106.53
N GLY A 1005 -23.75 -24.67 -106.98
CA GLY A 1005 -23.38 -26.09 -107.10
C GLY A 1005 -21.90 -26.38 -106.85
N ALA A 1006 -21.16 -25.41 -106.29
CA ALA A 1006 -19.77 -25.62 -105.89
C ALA A 1006 -19.69 -26.42 -104.57
N ASN A 1007 -18.55 -27.09 -104.33
CA ASN A 1007 -18.29 -27.69 -103.02
C ASN A 1007 -18.27 -26.60 -101.96
N LEU A 1008 -19.24 -26.65 -101.04
CA LEU A 1008 -19.35 -25.69 -99.94
C LEU A 1008 -18.09 -25.78 -99.05
N ARG A 1009 -17.40 -24.65 -98.90
CA ARG A 1009 -16.27 -24.41 -97.99
C ARG A 1009 -16.68 -23.82 -96.63
N GLY A 1010 -17.95 -23.48 -96.43
CA GLY A 1010 -18.54 -23.06 -95.15
C GLY A 1010 -18.68 -21.55 -94.97
N ASP A 1011 -19.05 -21.16 -93.74
CA ASP A 1011 -19.17 -19.75 -93.33
C ASP A 1011 -17.78 -19.12 -93.15
N ALA A 1012 -17.68 -17.80 -93.31
CA ALA A 1012 -16.46 -17.08 -92.95
C ALA A 1012 -16.19 -17.23 -91.43
N THR A 1013 -15.00 -17.71 -91.08
CA THR A 1013 -14.57 -17.86 -89.69
C THR A 1013 -13.64 -16.74 -89.28
N ILE A 1014 -13.77 -16.27 -88.04
CA ILE A 1014 -12.82 -15.37 -87.42
C ILE A 1014 -11.54 -16.17 -87.15
N ALA A 1015 -10.46 -15.82 -87.86
CA ALA A 1015 -9.16 -16.46 -87.71
C ALA A 1015 -8.41 -15.95 -86.47
N ASN A 1016 -8.71 -14.73 -86.04
CA ASN A 1016 -8.08 -14.13 -84.87
C ASN A 1016 -9.07 -13.21 -84.13
N HIS A 1017 -9.45 -13.63 -82.93
CA HIS A 1017 -10.37 -12.86 -82.09
C HIS A 1017 -9.73 -11.63 -81.42
N ALA A 1018 -8.39 -11.52 -81.40
CA ALA A 1018 -7.67 -10.35 -80.90
C ALA A 1018 -7.90 -9.10 -81.75
N THR A 1019 -8.16 -9.28 -83.04
CA THR A 1019 -8.38 -8.21 -84.01
C THR A 1019 -9.86 -8.07 -84.42
N HIS A 1020 -10.73 -8.88 -83.82
CA HIS A 1020 -12.18 -8.85 -84.03
C HIS A 1020 -12.84 -8.35 -82.74
N VAL A 1021 -13.67 -7.29 -82.82
CA VAL A 1021 -14.29 -6.67 -81.64
C VAL A 1021 -13.23 -6.15 -80.64
N ASP A 1022 -12.30 -5.33 -81.13
CA ASP A 1022 -11.22 -4.69 -80.35
C ASP A 1022 -11.40 -3.16 -80.14
N GLY A 1023 -12.43 -2.59 -80.76
CA GLY A 1023 -12.71 -1.15 -80.74
C GLY A 1023 -12.23 -0.43 -81.99
N THR A 1024 -11.52 -1.10 -82.89
CA THR A 1024 -10.89 -0.52 -84.07
C THR A 1024 -11.08 -1.42 -85.29
N PRO A 1025 -11.52 -0.90 -86.44
CA PRO A 1025 -11.46 -1.69 -87.67
C PRO A 1025 -10.00 -2.01 -88.01
N THR A 1026 -9.58 -3.26 -87.80
CA THR A 1026 -8.23 -3.72 -88.10
C THR A 1026 -8.11 -3.98 -89.59
N ILE A 1027 -7.41 -3.09 -90.30
CA ILE A 1027 -7.07 -3.27 -91.71
C ILE A 1027 -5.68 -3.89 -91.78
N GLN A 1028 -5.64 -5.12 -92.26
CA GLN A 1028 -4.42 -5.80 -92.66
C GLN A 1028 -4.71 -6.51 -93.98
N PHE A 1029 -4.06 -6.05 -95.04
CA PHE A 1029 -4.17 -6.69 -96.33
C PHE A 1029 -3.56 -8.09 -96.28
N ASP A 1030 -4.20 -9.02 -96.96
CA ASP A 1030 -3.59 -10.28 -97.35
C ASP A 1030 -2.48 -9.98 -98.38
N ALA A 1031 -1.30 -10.58 -98.22
CA ALA A 1031 -0.12 -10.28 -99.02
C ALA A 1031 -0.19 -10.91 -100.43
N ILE A 1032 -1.30 -10.70 -101.13
CA ILE A 1032 -1.57 -11.22 -102.46
C ILE A 1032 -1.26 -10.19 -103.55
N GLN A 1033 -0.75 -10.67 -104.67
CA GLN A 1033 -0.70 -9.88 -105.90
C GLN A 1033 -2.05 -9.95 -106.58
N VAL A 1034 -2.74 -8.80 -106.63
CA VAL A 1034 -4.07 -8.71 -107.24
C VAL A 1034 -4.00 -8.97 -108.75
N ARG A 1035 -4.85 -9.86 -109.23
CA ARG A 1035 -4.97 -10.27 -110.64
C ARG A 1035 -6.31 -9.82 -111.20
N SER A 1036 -6.30 -9.33 -112.43
CA SER A 1036 -7.48 -8.84 -113.13
C SER A 1036 -7.53 -9.35 -114.57
N LYS A 1037 -8.64 -9.99 -114.95
CA LYS A 1037 -8.93 -10.42 -116.32
C LYS A 1037 -9.35 -9.26 -117.24
N ALA A 1038 -9.72 -8.11 -116.67
CA ALA A 1038 -10.14 -6.96 -117.46
C ALA A 1038 -9.05 -6.48 -118.41
N GLN A 1039 -7.78 -6.62 -118.01
CA GLN A 1039 -6.60 -6.25 -118.77
C GLN A 1039 -6.67 -4.83 -119.36
N MET A 1040 -5.99 -3.88 -118.73
CA MET A 1040 -6.11 -2.46 -119.07
C MET A 1040 -5.55 -2.16 -120.48
N LYS A 1041 -6.24 -1.33 -121.27
CA LYS A 1041 -5.74 -0.93 -122.60
C LYS A 1041 -4.40 -0.21 -122.46
N VAL A 1042 -3.47 -0.42 -123.40
CA VAL A 1042 -2.10 0.15 -123.37
C VAL A 1042 -2.08 1.70 -123.33
N GLN A 1043 -3.15 2.36 -123.75
CA GLN A 1043 -3.30 3.83 -123.67
C GLN A 1043 -3.43 4.37 -122.24
N MET A 1044 -3.80 3.52 -121.28
CA MET A 1044 -3.75 3.85 -119.86
C MET A 1044 -2.35 3.51 -119.38
N ASN A 1045 -1.69 4.36 -118.60
CA ASN A 1045 -0.32 4.14 -118.10
C ASN A 1045 -0.25 3.00 -117.05
N TYR A 1046 -0.77 1.83 -117.40
CA TYR A 1046 -1.05 0.70 -116.52
C TYR A 1046 0.24 -0.02 -116.09
N THR A 1047 1.29 0.10 -116.90
CA THR A 1047 2.62 -0.48 -116.64
C THR A 1047 3.28 0.10 -115.40
N THR A 1048 2.78 1.19 -114.83
CA THR A 1048 3.25 1.72 -113.55
C THR A 1048 2.80 0.86 -112.36
N ALA A 1049 1.63 0.22 -112.45
CA ALA A 1049 0.99 -0.49 -111.34
C ALA A 1049 0.81 -2.00 -111.60
N PHE A 1050 0.66 -2.42 -112.85
CA PHE A 1050 0.39 -3.81 -113.24
C PHE A 1050 1.38 -4.32 -114.30
N THR A 1051 1.65 -5.62 -114.26
CA THR A 1051 2.39 -6.38 -115.27
C THR A 1051 1.43 -7.28 -116.04
N ARG A 1052 1.54 -7.31 -117.36
CA ARG A 1052 0.72 -8.18 -118.21
C ARG A 1052 1.30 -9.57 -118.30
N VAL A 1053 0.47 -10.59 -118.14
CA VAL A 1053 0.82 -12.01 -118.29
C VAL A 1053 -0.02 -12.60 -119.42
N GLY A 1054 0.61 -13.32 -120.35
CA GLY A 1054 -0.10 -14.11 -121.39
C GLY A 1054 -0.66 -13.36 -122.59
N GLY A 1055 -0.43 -12.04 -122.74
CA GLY A 1055 -0.92 -11.22 -123.86
C GLY A 1055 -2.13 -10.34 -123.49
N TYR A 1056 -2.76 -9.65 -124.46
CA TYR A 1056 -3.93 -8.81 -124.22
C TYR A 1056 -5.21 -9.53 -124.64
N LYS A 1057 -6.16 -9.71 -123.72
CA LYS A 1057 -7.49 -10.29 -123.97
C LYS A 1057 -7.48 -11.71 -124.56
N THR A 1058 -6.46 -12.51 -124.27
CA THR A 1058 -6.35 -13.92 -124.69
C THR A 1058 -6.72 -14.87 -123.55
N SER A 1059 -7.00 -16.15 -123.86
CA SER A 1059 -7.26 -17.18 -122.85
C SER A 1059 -6.03 -17.34 -121.93
N GLY A 1060 -6.26 -17.39 -120.62
CA GLY A 1060 -5.18 -17.49 -119.62
C GLY A 1060 -4.41 -16.18 -119.36
N ALA A 1061 -4.65 -15.12 -120.14
CA ALA A 1061 -3.98 -13.85 -119.94
C ALA A 1061 -4.65 -12.98 -118.87
N TYR A 1062 -3.86 -12.20 -118.11
CA TYR A 1062 -4.33 -11.33 -117.04
C TYR A 1062 -3.32 -10.23 -116.75
N ASP A 1063 -3.74 -9.20 -116.04
CA ASP A 1063 -2.84 -8.21 -115.46
C ASP A 1063 -2.65 -8.55 -113.97
N ILE A 1064 -1.41 -8.53 -113.49
CA ILE A 1064 -1.04 -8.78 -112.10
C ILE A 1064 -0.37 -7.55 -111.48
N ALA A 1065 -0.78 -7.17 -110.28
CA ALA A 1065 -0.17 -6.05 -109.56
C ALA A 1065 1.33 -6.29 -109.36
N LYS A 1066 2.15 -5.25 -109.61
CA LYS A 1066 3.61 -5.35 -109.47
C LYS A 1066 4.05 -5.65 -108.04
N THR A 1067 3.36 -5.02 -107.09
CA THR A 1067 3.58 -5.23 -105.67
C THR A 1067 2.39 -6.01 -105.09
N PRO A 1068 2.63 -7.04 -104.27
CA PRO A 1068 1.57 -7.58 -103.42
C PRO A 1068 0.96 -6.46 -102.57
N LEU A 1069 -0.29 -6.65 -102.13
CA LEU A 1069 -0.85 -5.76 -101.13
C LEU A 1069 0.04 -5.78 -99.88
N ASP A 1070 0.40 -4.61 -99.39
CA ASP A 1070 1.22 -4.46 -98.20
C ASP A 1070 0.58 -3.42 -97.28
N THR A 1071 0.16 -3.87 -96.11
CA THR A 1071 -0.48 -3.01 -95.11
C THR A 1071 0.42 -1.84 -94.71
N ALA A 1072 1.73 -2.08 -94.54
CA ALA A 1072 2.64 -1.08 -93.98
C ALA A 1072 2.83 0.12 -94.91
N THR A 1073 2.81 -0.12 -96.22
CA THR A 1073 3.04 0.92 -97.24
C THR A 1073 1.76 1.43 -97.91
N MET A 1074 0.68 0.64 -97.87
CA MET A 1074 -0.56 0.93 -98.61
C MET A 1074 -1.74 1.34 -97.73
N TRP A 1075 -1.68 1.16 -96.40
CA TRP A 1075 -2.70 1.62 -95.47
C TRP A 1075 -2.16 2.66 -94.49
N ASN A 1076 -2.86 3.81 -94.39
CA ASN A 1076 -2.59 4.80 -93.36
C ASN A 1076 -3.71 4.77 -92.31
N GLY A 1077 -3.40 4.26 -91.12
CA GLY A 1077 -4.36 4.14 -90.03
C GLY A 1077 -4.83 5.46 -89.43
N ALA A 1078 -4.10 6.56 -89.59
CA ALA A 1078 -4.47 7.88 -89.06
C ALA A 1078 -5.46 8.60 -89.99
N THR A 1079 -5.18 8.62 -91.29
CA THR A 1079 -6.04 9.25 -92.31
C THR A 1079 -7.11 8.30 -92.86
N LYS A 1080 -7.04 7.01 -92.49
CA LYS A 1080 -7.90 5.94 -93.00
C LYS A 1080 -7.84 5.79 -94.53
N THR A 1081 -6.67 6.03 -95.14
CA THR A 1081 -6.50 6.00 -96.60
C THR A 1081 -5.79 4.75 -97.10
N CYS A 1082 -6.27 4.21 -98.21
CA CYS A 1082 -5.67 3.14 -99.00
C CYS A 1082 -5.23 3.66 -100.37
N SER A 1083 -4.53 4.80 -100.40
CA SER A 1083 -4.26 5.50 -101.65
C SER A 1083 -3.19 4.84 -102.52
N ASN A 1084 -2.24 4.11 -101.93
CA ASN A 1084 -1.04 3.60 -102.61
C ASN A 1084 -1.17 2.15 -103.12
N VAL A 1085 -2.39 1.63 -103.24
CA VAL A 1085 -2.62 0.29 -103.80
C VAL A 1085 -2.56 0.33 -105.32
N SER A 1086 -1.93 -0.66 -105.94
CA SER A 1086 -1.84 -0.79 -107.41
C SER A 1086 -3.21 -0.72 -108.09
N CYS A 1087 -4.23 -1.28 -107.43
CA CYS A 1087 -5.62 -1.29 -107.86
C CYS A 1087 -6.25 0.11 -108.00
N HIS A 1088 -5.73 1.10 -107.28
CA HIS A 1088 -6.23 2.48 -107.25
C HIS A 1088 -5.34 3.45 -108.05
N PHE A 1089 -4.28 2.98 -108.72
CA PHE A 1089 -3.34 3.84 -109.46
C PHE A 1089 -2.80 5.02 -108.63
N ASN A 1090 -2.50 4.78 -107.35
CA ASN A 1090 -2.03 5.79 -106.40
C ASN A 1090 -3.01 6.96 -106.14
N LYS A 1091 -4.31 6.79 -106.45
CA LYS A 1091 -5.35 7.82 -106.23
C LYS A 1091 -5.82 7.85 -104.77
N PRO A 1092 -6.22 9.01 -104.23
CA PRO A 1092 -6.61 9.15 -102.83
C PRO A 1092 -7.95 8.49 -102.50
N ILE A 1093 -7.92 7.21 -102.14
CA ILE A 1093 -9.08 6.45 -101.69
C ILE A 1093 -9.07 6.37 -100.15
N SER A 1094 -10.16 6.81 -99.52
CA SER A 1094 -10.35 6.76 -98.07
C SER A 1094 -11.43 5.76 -97.69
N TRP A 1095 -11.16 5.01 -96.62
CA TRP A 1095 -12.06 4.02 -96.05
C TRP A 1095 -13.32 4.62 -95.43
N THR A 1096 -13.34 5.93 -95.18
CA THR A 1096 -14.48 6.61 -94.53
C THR A 1096 -15.46 7.25 -95.51
N ASN A 1097 -15.11 7.33 -96.79
CA ASN A 1097 -15.89 8.06 -97.78
C ASN A 1097 -17.13 7.27 -98.22
N THR A 1098 -18.27 7.97 -98.31
CA THR A 1098 -19.60 7.41 -98.60
C THR A 1098 -20.11 7.84 -99.97
N GLY A 1099 -20.92 6.98 -100.60
CA GLY A 1099 -21.64 7.31 -101.83
C GLY A 1099 -20.75 7.53 -103.05
N THR A 1100 -21.30 8.22 -104.05
CA THR A 1100 -20.75 8.48 -105.41
C THR A 1100 -19.39 9.20 -105.46
N ALA A 1101 -18.69 9.33 -104.32
CA ALA A 1101 -17.38 9.95 -104.18
C ALA A 1101 -16.32 9.31 -105.08
N TYR A 1102 -16.49 8.02 -105.44
CA TYR A 1102 -15.57 7.30 -106.30
C TYR A 1102 -16.30 6.62 -107.46
N LYS A 1103 -15.99 7.03 -108.70
CA LYS A 1103 -16.56 6.50 -109.95
C LYS A 1103 -15.48 5.77 -110.76
N CYS A 1104 -15.88 4.90 -111.71
CA CYS A 1104 -14.95 4.20 -112.61
C CYS A 1104 -13.95 5.15 -113.27
N ARG A 1105 -14.37 6.38 -113.58
CA ARG A 1105 -13.53 7.44 -114.15
C ARG A 1105 -12.24 7.71 -113.37
N ILE A 1106 -12.19 7.48 -112.06
CA ILE A 1106 -10.99 7.76 -111.25
C ILE A 1106 -9.79 6.88 -111.65
N CYS A 1107 -10.06 5.65 -112.09
CA CYS A 1107 -9.05 4.74 -112.63
C CYS A 1107 -9.00 4.77 -114.17
N HIS A 1108 -9.95 5.44 -114.81
CA HIS A 1108 -10.13 5.56 -116.26
C HIS A 1108 -10.04 7.02 -116.74
N ASP A 1109 -9.28 7.87 -116.04
CA ASP A 1109 -9.11 9.28 -116.39
C ASP A 1109 -8.44 9.38 -117.78
N GLY A 1110 -9.20 9.81 -118.79
CA GLY A 1110 -8.73 9.95 -120.18
C GLY A 1110 -9.29 8.93 -121.18
N MET A 1111 -10.34 8.16 -120.82
CA MET A 1111 -11.16 7.38 -121.76
C MET A 1111 -12.34 8.16 -122.32
#